data_AF-A0A375J399-F1
#
_entry.id   AF-A0A375J399-F1
#
_cell.length_a   1.000
_cell.length_b   1.000
_cell.length_c   1.000
_cell.angle_alpha   90.00
_cell.angle_beta   90.00
_cell.angle_gamma   90.00
#
_symmetry.space_group_name_H-M   'P 1'
#
loop_
_entity.id
_entity.type
_entity.pdbx_description
1 polymer ?
#
loop_
_entity_poly.entity_id
_entity_poly.type
_entity_poly.pdbx_seq_one_letter_code
_entity_poly.pdbx_strand_id
1 'polypeptide(L)'
;MKTKYAASPIGGEATLHADSATFETRTYAKVVKRLIPFLMLCYLGAYLDRVNVGFAKLQMLSDLQFSETVYGLGAGIFFLGYFIFEVPSNVILHRVGAKRWLARIMLTWAVISACFAFVTTPTQFYVLRFLLGVAEAGFAPGVILYMTYWFPSERRAKALSMFFMAIPLAGIVGGPLSGWIMHAFHGVGDLAGWKWLFLIEALPSLCLGVAILYYLDNGIDQAHWLTDAEKALLKRNIEGDNAQKMEHMSIRSFMADRRLWLMAAIYFCVVLGQYGLTFWLPTIIRKAGVADPLWVGIYTALPYLCAIVALPLVGIERRPPPRAPLPPDRADGGRRRRLCHLAAAGQRERLAGMPVHRRRRHPGLVLAVLGAAHRAAGRHVRRRRHRRGELRGQPGRLLLARHRGLAQRPDGQVHRGAGVHLGHRGVRRHAGAAGAGPVREPLRPLPFPEILIQPIAGDTMQQATTDKAVSLRERAYRIRRNALLMGEVQGQGYIGQALDIADVLAVAYFDAMRYRPADPQWEGRDRFLLSNGHYAIALYAALLEAGILPAEELETYGSDDSRLPMSGMASYTPGMEMSGGSLGQGLTIAVGRCLGLKRKGSDNFIYTLFSDGELDEGAVWEGILSAAHWKLDNLIAIVDVNNQQADGPSTQIMAFEPLVPKLEAFGWFTQRVDGNDIDAVAAAFRAAREHRGAQPRMIICDTRMGCGVPFLEQREKNHFIRVDADEWQLALQALEAGRQA
;
A
#
# COMPACT_ATOMS: atom_id res chain seq x y z
N MET A 1 12.36 -37.85 65.21
CA MET A 1 11.11 -37.08 65.43
C MET A 1 11.45 -35.60 65.36
N LYS A 2 11.12 -34.91 64.25
CA LYS A 2 10.97 -33.45 64.14
C LYS A 2 10.58 -33.08 62.69
N THR A 3 9.48 -32.37 62.60
CA THR A 3 8.69 -31.94 61.44
C THR A 3 9.44 -30.93 60.56
N LYS A 4 9.24 -30.98 59.24
CA LYS A 4 9.52 -29.85 58.32
C LYS A 4 8.30 -29.59 57.44
N TYR A 5 7.83 -28.34 57.48
CA TYR A 5 6.79 -27.78 56.63
C TYR A 5 7.21 -27.81 55.15
N ALA A 6 6.30 -28.22 54.27
CA ALA A 6 6.45 -28.20 52.81
C ALA A 6 5.93 -26.88 52.23
N ALA A 7 6.70 -26.29 51.32
CA ALA A 7 6.32 -25.10 50.55
C ALA A 7 5.39 -25.48 49.38
N SER A 8 4.40 -24.62 49.09
CA SER A 8 3.48 -24.75 47.95
C SER A 8 4.15 -24.43 46.60
N PRO A 9 3.77 -25.10 45.49
CA PRO A 9 4.40 -24.90 44.18
C PRO A 9 3.74 -23.76 43.38
N ILE A 10 4.59 -22.84 42.92
CA ILE A 10 4.30 -21.80 41.93
C ILE A 10 4.31 -22.46 40.54
N GLY A 11 3.17 -22.97 40.07
CA GLY A 11 3.09 -23.67 38.76
C GLY A 11 1.73 -23.64 38.05
N GLY A 12 0.69 -23.05 38.66
CA GLY A 12 -0.68 -23.07 38.12
C GLY A 12 -0.97 -22.03 37.03
N GLU A 13 -0.40 -20.82 37.10
CA GLU A 13 -0.76 -19.73 36.17
C GLU A 13 -0.19 -19.93 34.76
N ALA A 14 1.05 -20.39 34.62
CA ALA A 14 1.69 -20.56 33.31
C ALA A 14 1.07 -21.71 32.49
N THR A 15 0.59 -22.76 33.15
CA THR A 15 -0.10 -23.89 32.51
C THR A 15 -1.51 -23.51 32.05
N LEU A 16 -2.25 -22.75 32.87
CA LEU A 16 -3.58 -22.23 32.52
C LEU A 16 -3.56 -21.29 31.30
N HIS A 17 -2.57 -20.39 31.21
CA HIS A 17 -2.45 -19.47 30.07
C HIS A 17 -2.08 -20.19 28.76
N ALA A 18 -1.16 -21.15 28.80
CA ALA A 18 -0.78 -21.94 27.63
C ALA A 18 -1.95 -22.82 27.12
N ASP A 19 -2.70 -23.44 28.02
CA ASP A 19 -3.89 -24.23 27.67
C ASP A 19 -5.00 -23.36 27.07
N SER A 20 -5.17 -22.13 27.57
CA SER A 20 -6.18 -21.18 27.06
C SER A 20 -5.89 -20.71 25.62
N ALA A 21 -4.63 -20.36 25.30
CA ALA A 21 -4.22 -19.93 23.95
C ALA A 21 -4.29 -21.09 22.93
N THR A 22 -3.98 -22.30 23.40
CA THR A 22 -4.06 -23.53 22.60
C THR A 22 -5.52 -23.97 22.39
N PHE A 23 -6.39 -23.76 23.38
CA PHE A 23 -7.84 -23.98 23.25
C PHE A 23 -8.44 -23.01 22.24
N GLU A 24 -8.16 -21.71 22.35
CA GLU A 24 -8.70 -20.70 21.43
C GLU A 24 -8.31 -20.98 19.96
N THR A 25 -7.03 -21.29 19.73
CA THR A 25 -6.56 -21.59 18.37
C THR A 25 -7.26 -22.81 17.79
N ARG A 26 -7.48 -23.86 18.58
CA ARG A 26 -8.21 -25.06 18.16
C ARG A 26 -9.69 -24.78 17.88
N THR A 27 -10.35 -23.97 18.72
CA THR A 27 -11.74 -23.57 18.52
C THR A 27 -11.92 -22.82 17.20
N TYR A 28 -11.10 -21.80 16.92
CA TYR A 28 -11.18 -21.09 15.64
C TYR A 28 -10.82 -21.96 14.44
N ALA A 29 -9.85 -22.87 14.56
CA ALA A 29 -9.54 -23.83 13.50
C ALA A 29 -10.74 -24.74 13.16
N LYS A 30 -11.49 -25.17 14.19
CA LYS A 30 -12.73 -25.94 14.04
C LYS A 30 -13.81 -25.14 13.30
N VAL A 31 -14.01 -23.87 13.65
CA VAL A 31 -14.94 -22.96 12.97
C VAL A 31 -14.54 -22.74 11.51
N VAL A 32 -13.27 -22.45 11.25
CA VAL A 32 -12.73 -22.26 9.88
C VAL A 32 -12.94 -23.51 9.04
N LYS A 33 -12.55 -24.68 9.55
CA LYS A 33 -12.65 -25.97 8.83
C LYS A 33 -14.08 -26.31 8.45
N ARG A 34 -15.06 -25.93 9.28
CA ARG A 34 -16.47 -26.18 9.02
C ARG A 34 -17.09 -25.15 8.07
N LEU A 35 -16.97 -23.86 8.38
CA LEU A 35 -17.72 -22.83 7.66
C LEU A 35 -17.07 -22.42 6.34
N ILE A 36 -15.75 -22.21 6.32
CA ILE A 36 -15.10 -21.54 5.19
C ILE A 36 -15.13 -22.38 3.91
N PRO A 37 -14.75 -23.68 3.90
CA PRO A 37 -14.84 -24.49 2.68
C PRO A 37 -16.26 -24.59 2.12
N PHE A 38 -17.27 -24.68 2.99
CA PHE A 38 -18.66 -24.76 2.57
C PHE A 38 -19.16 -23.44 1.96
N LEU A 39 -18.86 -22.30 2.60
CA LEU A 39 -19.20 -20.98 2.06
C LEU A 39 -18.44 -20.69 0.76
N MET A 40 -17.18 -21.11 0.66
CA MET A 40 -16.41 -21.05 -0.58
C MET A 40 -17.07 -21.85 -1.70
N LEU A 41 -17.57 -23.06 -1.42
CA LEU A 41 -18.26 -23.88 -2.41
C LEU A 41 -19.58 -23.24 -2.88
N CYS A 42 -20.31 -22.60 -1.96
CA CYS A 42 -21.51 -21.84 -2.31
C CYS A 42 -21.18 -20.63 -3.21
N TYR A 43 -20.09 -19.91 -2.90
CA TYR A 43 -19.66 -18.77 -3.70
C TYR A 43 -19.01 -19.17 -5.03
N LEU A 44 -18.37 -20.35 -5.08
CA LEU A 44 -17.91 -20.97 -6.32
C LEU A 44 -19.10 -21.14 -7.27
N GLY A 45 -20.20 -21.74 -6.80
CA GLY A 45 -21.44 -21.87 -7.59
C GLY A 45 -21.95 -20.51 -8.09
N ALA A 46 -21.99 -19.50 -7.21
CA ALA A 46 -22.44 -18.15 -7.58
C ALA A 46 -21.62 -17.56 -8.73
N TYR A 47 -20.30 -17.76 -8.68
CA TYR A 47 -19.40 -17.25 -9.70
C TYR A 47 -19.42 -18.09 -10.99
N LEU A 48 -19.69 -19.40 -10.91
CA LEU A 48 -19.91 -20.27 -12.07
C LEU A 48 -21.09 -19.76 -12.92
N ASP A 49 -22.24 -19.53 -12.30
CA ASP A 49 -23.41 -19.01 -13.02
C ASP A 49 -23.18 -17.63 -13.65
N ARG A 50 -22.38 -16.79 -12.99
CA ARG A 50 -21.97 -15.49 -13.54
C ARG A 50 -21.16 -15.64 -14.82
N VAL A 51 -20.27 -16.64 -14.92
CA VAL A 51 -19.48 -16.88 -16.13
C VAL A 51 -20.25 -17.66 -17.21
N ASN A 52 -21.25 -18.46 -16.84
CA ASN A 52 -22.01 -19.32 -17.75
C ASN A 52 -22.59 -18.58 -18.93
N VAL A 53 -23.10 -17.36 -18.71
CA VAL A 53 -23.71 -16.61 -19.80
C VAL A 53 -22.72 -16.23 -20.90
N GLY A 54 -21.44 -16.08 -20.57
CA GLY A 54 -20.35 -15.86 -21.55
C GLY A 54 -20.06 -17.10 -22.40
N PHE A 55 -20.20 -18.30 -21.82
CA PHE A 55 -20.10 -19.56 -22.56
C PHE A 55 -21.35 -19.84 -23.39
N ALA A 56 -22.53 -19.69 -22.78
CA ALA A 56 -23.82 -19.84 -23.45
C ALA A 56 -23.91 -18.98 -24.71
N LYS A 57 -23.39 -17.74 -24.65
CA LYS A 57 -23.29 -16.82 -25.79
C LYS A 57 -22.75 -17.46 -27.06
N LEU A 58 -21.79 -18.38 -26.96
CA LEU A 58 -21.15 -19.02 -28.12
C LEU A 58 -22.17 -19.76 -29.01
N GLN A 59 -23.20 -20.35 -28.43
CA GLN A 59 -24.24 -21.06 -29.20
C GLN A 59 -25.57 -20.28 -29.20
N MET A 60 -25.92 -19.65 -28.07
CA MET A 60 -27.21 -18.99 -27.85
C MET A 60 -27.48 -17.83 -28.83
N LEU A 61 -26.46 -17.03 -29.19
CA LEU A 61 -26.67 -15.91 -30.13
C LEU A 61 -27.15 -16.39 -31.49
N SER A 62 -26.52 -17.43 -32.04
CA SER A 62 -26.94 -18.03 -33.32
C SER A 62 -28.23 -18.81 -33.19
N ASP A 63 -28.45 -19.53 -32.08
CA ASP A 63 -29.64 -20.35 -31.86
C ASP A 63 -30.92 -19.49 -31.76
N LEU A 64 -30.84 -18.38 -31.03
CA LEU A 64 -31.98 -17.48 -30.80
C LEU A 64 -32.01 -16.27 -31.74
N GLN A 65 -31.05 -16.16 -32.67
CA GLN A 65 -30.89 -15.02 -33.58
C GLN A 65 -30.77 -13.68 -32.83
N PHE A 66 -30.11 -13.69 -31.66
CA PHE A 66 -29.87 -12.48 -30.88
C PHE A 66 -28.69 -11.67 -31.45
N SER A 67 -28.73 -10.35 -31.28
CA SER A 67 -27.60 -9.48 -31.60
C SER A 67 -26.63 -9.35 -30.42
N GLU A 68 -25.40 -8.91 -30.69
CA GLU A 68 -24.43 -8.55 -29.65
C GLU A 68 -24.96 -7.46 -28.69
N THR A 69 -25.77 -6.52 -29.21
CA THR A 69 -26.46 -5.50 -28.39
C THR A 69 -27.47 -6.13 -27.45
N VAL A 70 -28.24 -7.12 -27.91
CA VAL A 70 -29.19 -7.84 -27.05
C VAL A 70 -28.45 -8.54 -25.91
N TYR A 71 -27.38 -9.26 -26.23
CA TYR A 71 -26.56 -9.91 -25.21
C TYR A 71 -25.97 -8.91 -24.21
N GLY A 72 -25.36 -7.82 -24.71
CA GLY A 72 -24.73 -6.80 -23.87
C GLY A 72 -25.71 -6.13 -22.91
N LEU A 73 -26.90 -5.75 -23.40
CA LEU A 73 -27.94 -5.17 -22.56
C LEU A 73 -28.41 -6.15 -21.47
N GLY A 74 -28.64 -7.41 -21.82
CA GLY A 74 -29.02 -8.44 -20.84
C GLY A 74 -27.92 -8.72 -19.82
N ALA A 75 -26.64 -8.67 -20.22
CA ALA A 75 -25.51 -8.76 -19.30
C ALA A 75 -25.45 -7.60 -18.31
N GLY A 76 -25.81 -6.38 -18.74
CA GLY A 76 -25.87 -5.20 -17.87
C GLY A 76 -27.08 -5.18 -16.92
N ILE A 77 -28.29 -5.53 -17.41
CA ILE A 77 -29.54 -5.48 -16.63
C ILE A 77 -29.47 -6.33 -15.35
N PHE A 78 -28.72 -7.42 -15.35
CA PHE A 78 -28.44 -8.21 -14.15
C PHE A 78 -27.92 -7.35 -12.99
N PHE A 79 -26.94 -6.47 -13.26
CA PHE A 79 -26.34 -5.62 -12.23
C PHE A 79 -27.30 -4.54 -11.71
N LEU A 80 -28.29 -4.13 -12.50
CA LEU A 80 -29.33 -3.20 -12.04
C LEU A 80 -30.20 -3.85 -10.95
N GLY A 81 -30.66 -5.07 -11.19
CA GLY A 81 -31.38 -5.85 -10.18
C GLY A 81 -30.52 -6.13 -8.94
N TYR A 82 -29.26 -6.52 -9.16
CA TYR A 82 -28.31 -6.77 -8.08
C TYR A 82 -28.14 -5.54 -7.17
N PHE A 83 -27.79 -4.39 -7.76
CA PHE A 83 -27.50 -3.14 -7.03
C PHE A 83 -28.70 -2.65 -6.21
N ILE A 84 -29.90 -2.62 -6.81
CA ILE A 84 -31.11 -2.10 -6.13
C ILE A 84 -31.46 -2.95 -4.90
N PHE A 85 -31.29 -4.27 -4.99
CA PHE A 85 -31.72 -5.21 -3.97
C PHE A 85 -30.61 -5.64 -3.01
N GLU A 86 -29.36 -5.25 -3.22
CA GLU A 86 -28.23 -5.64 -2.38
C GLU A 86 -28.38 -5.15 -0.92
N VAL A 87 -28.73 -3.87 -0.74
CA VAL A 87 -28.95 -3.29 0.61
C VAL A 87 -30.22 -3.86 1.26
N PRO A 88 -31.41 -3.85 0.61
CA PRO A 88 -32.61 -4.47 1.17
C PRO A 88 -32.41 -5.94 1.55
N SER A 89 -31.73 -6.73 0.71
CA SER A 89 -31.49 -8.15 0.97
C SER A 89 -30.69 -8.35 2.26
N ASN A 90 -29.63 -7.57 2.49
CA ASN A 90 -28.84 -7.67 3.73
C ASN A 90 -29.62 -7.23 4.98
N VAL A 91 -30.50 -6.22 4.87
CA VAL A 91 -31.37 -5.83 5.98
C VAL A 91 -32.32 -6.97 6.35
N ILE A 92 -32.89 -7.66 5.37
CA ILE A 92 -33.77 -8.80 5.62
C ILE A 92 -32.98 -9.99 6.19
N LEU A 93 -31.76 -10.22 5.72
CA LEU A 93 -30.87 -11.26 6.26
C LEU A 93 -30.67 -11.09 7.78
N HIS A 94 -30.49 -9.86 8.25
CA HIS A 94 -30.35 -9.56 9.68
C HIS A 94 -31.64 -9.84 10.47
N ARG A 95 -32.82 -9.70 9.86
CA ARG A 95 -34.11 -9.94 10.52
C ARG A 95 -34.52 -11.41 10.53
N VAL A 96 -34.33 -12.12 9.42
CA VAL A 96 -34.83 -13.49 9.21
C VAL A 96 -33.79 -14.55 9.59
N GLY A 97 -32.53 -14.15 9.70
CA GLY A 97 -31.40 -15.02 10.00
C GLY A 97 -30.65 -15.46 8.73
N ALA A 98 -29.32 -15.51 8.84
CA ALA A 98 -28.42 -15.82 7.73
C ALA A 98 -28.72 -17.18 7.08
N LYS A 99 -29.02 -18.21 7.88
CA LYS A 99 -29.28 -19.57 7.40
C LYS A 99 -30.43 -19.61 6.39
N ARG A 100 -31.59 -19.08 6.78
CA ARG A 100 -32.81 -19.12 5.96
C ARG A 100 -32.69 -18.22 4.74
N TRP A 101 -32.08 -17.04 4.91
CA TRP A 101 -31.98 -16.07 3.83
C TRP A 101 -30.95 -16.47 2.77
N LEU A 102 -29.76 -16.94 3.17
CA LEU A 102 -28.75 -17.43 2.22
C LEU A 102 -29.23 -18.67 1.45
N ALA A 103 -29.95 -19.59 2.12
CA ALA A 103 -30.60 -20.70 1.45
C ALA A 103 -31.63 -20.22 0.41
N ARG A 104 -32.52 -19.28 0.79
CA ARG A 104 -33.51 -18.71 -0.12
C ARG A 104 -32.84 -18.11 -1.35
N ILE A 105 -31.81 -17.30 -1.15
CA ILE A 105 -31.02 -16.70 -2.24
C ILE A 105 -30.56 -17.81 -3.17
N MET A 106 -29.85 -18.83 -2.68
CA MET A 106 -29.33 -19.90 -3.53
C MET A 106 -30.40 -20.73 -4.23
N LEU A 107 -31.50 -21.05 -3.55
CA LEU A 107 -32.59 -21.82 -4.15
C LEU A 107 -33.30 -21.04 -5.25
N THR A 108 -33.68 -19.78 -4.98
CA THR A 108 -34.36 -18.93 -5.97
C THR A 108 -33.44 -18.61 -7.16
N TRP A 109 -32.16 -18.35 -6.88
CA TRP A 109 -31.14 -18.13 -7.91
C TRP A 109 -30.95 -19.37 -8.80
N ALA A 110 -30.82 -20.57 -8.22
CA ALA A 110 -30.67 -21.81 -8.99
C ALA A 110 -31.89 -22.11 -9.88
N VAL A 111 -33.10 -21.89 -9.38
CA VAL A 111 -34.33 -22.07 -10.17
C VAL A 111 -34.38 -21.09 -11.35
N ILE A 112 -34.08 -19.81 -11.12
CA ILE A 112 -34.06 -18.81 -12.18
C ILE A 112 -32.96 -19.11 -13.22
N SER A 113 -31.79 -19.58 -12.78
CA SER A 113 -30.71 -20.04 -13.67
C SER A 113 -31.19 -21.17 -14.59
N ALA A 114 -31.84 -22.21 -14.04
CA ALA A 114 -32.42 -23.29 -14.84
C ALA A 114 -33.48 -22.79 -15.84
N CYS A 115 -34.24 -21.75 -15.50
CA CYS A 115 -35.24 -21.16 -16.40
C CYS A 115 -34.64 -20.56 -17.69
N PHE A 116 -33.34 -20.26 -17.75
CA PHE A 116 -32.71 -19.74 -18.97
C PHE A 116 -32.78 -20.75 -20.13
N ALA A 117 -32.86 -22.04 -19.85
CA ALA A 117 -33.00 -23.07 -20.89
C ALA A 117 -34.27 -22.92 -21.75
N PHE A 118 -35.28 -22.21 -21.24
CA PHE A 118 -36.57 -21.96 -21.92
C PHE A 118 -36.66 -20.60 -22.62
N VAL A 119 -35.58 -19.81 -22.61
CA VAL A 119 -35.55 -18.50 -23.27
C VAL A 119 -35.62 -18.66 -24.78
N THR A 120 -36.55 -17.93 -25.40
CA THR A 120 -36.68 -17.84 -26.86
C THR A 120 -36.70 -16.40 -27.37
N THR A 121 -36.98 -15.42 -26.51
CA THR A 121 -37.10 -14.00 -26.91
C THR A 121 -36.16 -13.08 -26.11
N PRO A 122 -35.75 -11.91 -26.67
CA PRO A 122 -34.90 -10.95 -25.96
C PRO A 122 -35.53 -10.45 -24.65
N THR A 123 -36.84 -10.25 -24.62
CA THR A 123 -37.56 -9.80 -23.41
C THR A 123 -37.49 -10.83 -22.29
N GLN A 124 -37.70 -12.12 -22.59
CA GLN A 124 -37.53 -13.20 -21.61
C GLN A 124 -36.10 -13.22 -21.06
N PHE A 125 -35.10 -13.06 -21.93
CA PHE A 125 -33.71 -12.96 -21.51
C PHE A 125 -33.49 -11.80 -20.53
N TYR A 126 -34.00 -10.60 -20.83
CA TYR A 126 -33.85 -9.43 -19.94
C TYR A 126 -34.57 -9.60 -18.61
N VAL A 127 -35.79 -10.13 -18.63
CA VAL A 127 -36.57 -10.36 -17.41
C VAL A 127 -35.87 -11.38 -16.51
N LEU A 128 -35.43 -12.52 -17.06
CA LEU A 128 -34.70 -13.52 -16.27
C LEU A 128 -33.37 -12.95 -15.77
N ARG A 129 -32.64 -12.16 -16.57
CA ARG A 129 -31.41 -11.49 -16.12
C ARG A 129 -31.65 -10.54 -14.95
N PHE A 130 -32.70 -9.74 -15.02
CA PHE A 130 -33.09 -8.85 -13.92
C PHE A 130 -33.45 -9.66 -12.66
N LEU A 131 -34.32 -10.66 -12.79
CA LEU A 131 -34.76 -11.50 -11.68
C LEU A 131 -33.61 -12.30 -11.07
N LEU A 132 -32.66 -12.77 -11.87
CA LEU A 132 -31.45 -13.42 -11.41
C LEU A 132 -30.62 -12.47 -10.54
N GLY A 133 -30.45 -11.22 -10.99
CA GLY A 133 -29.80 -10.17 -10.19
C GLY A 133 -30.51 -9.90 -8.87
N VAL A 134 -31.85 -9.84 -8.87
CA VAL A 134 -32.66 -9.69 -7.66
C VAL A 134 -32.52 -10.88 -6.72
N ALA A 135 -32.48 -12.10 -7.26
CA ALA A 135 -32.38 -13.32 -6.46
C ALA A 135 -31.00 -13.48 -5.82
N GLU A 136 -29.93 -13.18 -6.56
CA GLU A 136 -28.54 -13.27 -6.09
C GLU A 136 -28.13 -12.10 -5.19
N ALA A 137 -28.86 -10.99 -5.24
CA ALA A 137 -28.58 -9.80 -4.46
C ALA A 137 -28.41 -10.12 -2.97
N GLY A 138 -27.28 -9.70 -2.41
CA GLY A 138 -26.99 -9.87 -0.99
C GLY A 138 -26.30 -11.19 -0.62
N PHE A 139 -26.00 -12.12 -1.55
CA PHE A 139 -25.32 -13.37 -1.19
C PHE A 139 -23.93 -13.13 -0.59
N ALA A 140 -23.02 -12.53 -1.37
CA ALA A 140 -21.65 -12.26 -0.93
C ALA A 140 -21.58 -11.34 0.31
N PRO A 141 -22.20 -10.14 0.33
CA PRO A 141 -22.21 -9.31 1.54
C PRO A 141 -22.95 -9.97 2.70
N GLY A 142 -23.95 -10.82 2.44
CA GLY A 142 -24.64 -11.60 3.46
C GLY A 142 -23.76 -12.66 4.12
N VAL A 143 -22.88 -13.31 3.34
CA VAL A 143 -21.84 -14.20 3.87
C VAL A 143 -20.81 -13.41 4.67
N ILE A 144 -20.39 -12.23 4.20
CA ILE A 144 -19.47 -11.34 4.93
C ILE A 144 -20.07 -10.95 6.29
N LEU A 145 -21.34 -10.54 6.31
CA LEU A 145 -22.08 -10.23 7.52
C LEU A 145 -22.18 -11.47 8.42
N TYR A 146 -22.54 -12.63 7.87
CA TYR A 146 -22.59 -13.88 8.62
C TYR A 146 -21.25 -14.21 9.28
N MET A 147 -20.12 -13.98 8.61
CA MET A 147 -18.79 -14.19 9.17
C MET A 147 -18.49 -13.26 10.37
N THR A 148 -19.13 -12.09 10.45
CA THR A 148 -18.99 -11.23 11.64
C THR A 148 -19.58 -11.86 12.91
N TYR A 149 -20.51 -12.81 12.77
CA TYR A 149 -21.10 -13.55 13.89
C TYR A 149 -20.20 -14.65 14.44
N TRP A 150 -19.11 -14.98 13.73
CA TRP A 150 -18.21 -16.09 14.09
C TRP A 150 -16.75 -15.66 14.27
N PHE A 151 -16.34 -14.52 13.69
CA PHE A 151 -14.95 -14.08 13.66
C PHE A 151 -14.77 -12.62 14.13
N PRO A 152 -13.90 -12.35 15.13
CA PRO A 152 -13.49 -11.00 15.51
C PRO A 152 -12.64 -10.36 14.40
N SER A 153 -12.51 -9.03 14.42
CA SER A 153 -11.88 -8.23 13.35
C SER A 153 -10.49 -8.74 12.93
N GLU A 154 -9.63 -9.07 13.90
CA GLU A 154 -8.26 -9.56 13.67
C GLU A 154 -8.22 -10.85 12.85
N ARG A 155 -9.17 -11.77 13.05
CA ARG A 155 -9.22 -13.08 12.38
C ARG A 155 -10.09 -13.06 11.13
N ARG A 156 -11.05 -12.13 11.06
CA ARG A 156 -12.02 -12.01 9.96
C ARG A 156 -11.35 -11.71 8.63
N ALA A 157 -10.30 -10.89 8.60
CA ALA A 157 -9.56 -10.58 7.37
C ALA A 157 -9.02 -11.85 6.69
N LYS A 158 -8.38 -12.74 7.45
CA LYS A 158 -7.85 -14.02 6.94
C LYS A 158 -8.97 -14.93 6.43
N ALA A 159 -10.08 -15.01 7.16
CA ALA A 159 -11.24 -15.80 6.76
C ALA A 159 -11.85 -15.28 5.45
N LEU A 160 -11.99 -13.96 5.30
CA LEU A 160 -12.48 -13.32 4.09
C LEU A 160 -11.56 -13.57 2.89
N SER A 161 -10.24 -13.48 3.08
CA SER A 161 -9.29 -13.81 2.02
C SER A 161 -9.46 -15.26 1.55
N MET A 162 -9.66 -16.21 2.47
CA MET A 162 -9.91 -17.61 2.10
C MET A 162 -11.23 -17.76 1.33
N PHE A 163 -12.30 -17.10 1.78
CA PHE A 163 -13.59 -17.10 1.10
C PHE A 163 -13.49 -16.58 -0.35
N PHE A 164 -12.78 -15.47 -0.57
CA PHE A 164 -12.62 -14.88 -1.90
C PHE A 164 -11.73 -15.70 -2.86
N MET A 165 -10.97 -16.69 -2.38
CA MET A 165 -10.26 -17.64 -3.26
C MET A 165 -11.21 -18.46 -4.15
N ALA A 166 -12.51 -18.49 -3.83
CA ALA A 166 -13.51 -19.11 -4.69
C ALA A 166 -13.64 -18.44 -6.07
N ILE A 167 -13.34 -17.14 -6.20
CA ILE A 167 -13.43 -16.40 -7.48
C ILE A 167 -12.47 -16.98 -8.54
N PRO A 168 -11.15 -17.03 -8.31
CA PRO A 168 -10.25 -17.59 -9.31
C PRO A 168 -10.43 -19.12 -9.46
N LEU A 169 -10.83 -19.82 -8.40
CA LEU A 169 -11.15 -21.25 -8.48
C LEU A 169 -12.36 -21.51 -9.41
N ALA A 170 -13.37 -20.64 -9.39
CA ALA A 170 -14.52 -20.72 -10.29
C ALA A 170 -14.11 -20.52 -11.75
N GLY A 171 -13.16 -19.62 -12.03
CA GLY A 171 -12.63 -19.47 -13.39
C GLY A 171 -11.88 -20.72 -13.90
N ILE A 172 -11.15 -21.40 -13.00
CA ILE A 172 -10.38 -22.61 -13.34
C ILE A 172 -11.27 -23.82 -13.57
N VAL A 173 -12.27 -24.00 -12.71
CA VAL A 173 -13.19 -25.16 -12.78
C VAL A 173 -14.30 -24.91 -13.79
N GLY A 174 -14.86 -23.69 -13.79
CA GLY A 174 -16.02 -23.31 -14.58
C GLY A 174 -15.76 -23.34 -16.07
N GLY A 175 -14.67 -22.77 -16.54
CA GLY A 175 -14.37 -22.76 -17.97
C GLY A 175 -14.40 -24.16 -18.61
N PRO A 176 -13.58 -25.11 -18.13
CA PRO A 176 -13.57 -26.49 -18.62
C PRO A 176 -14.91 -27.20 -18.41
N LEU A 177 -15.57 -27.01 -17.26
CA LEU A 177 -16.86 -27.63 -16.97
C LEU A 177 -17.95 -27.17 -17.95
N SER A 178 -18.09 -25.86 -18.13
CA SER A 178 -19.08 -25.28 -19.04
C SER A 178 -18.80 -25.68 -20.50
N GLY A 179 -17.52 -25.65 -20.91
CA GLY A 179 -17.10 -26.11 -22.23
C GLY A 179 -17.38 -27.59 -22.48
N TRP A 180 -17.13 -28.45 -21.48
CA TRP A 180 -17.43 -29.88 -21.54
C TRP A 180 -18.94 -30.14 -21.62
N ILE A 181 -19.76 -29.48 -20.80
CA ILE A 181 -21.23 -29.62 -20.85
C ILE A 181 -21.75 -29.23 -22.24
N MET A 182 -21.30 -28.08 -22.76
CA MET A 182 -21.72 -27.60 -24.08
C MET A 182 -21.21 -28.45 -25.24
N HIS A 183 -20.16 -29.24 -25.05
CA HIS A 183 -19.64 -30.18 -26.05
C HIS A 183 -20.38 -31.52 -25.97
N ALA A 184 -20.44 -32.13 -24.77
CA ALA A 184 -20.92 -33.50 -24.58
C ALA A 184 -22.45 -33.63 -24.68
N PHE A 185 -23.20 -32.58 -24.30
CA PHE A 185 -24.66 -32.61 -24.29
C PHE A 185 -25.29 -31.86 -25.48
N HIS A 186 -24.48 -31.39 -26.42
CA HIS A 186 -25.02 -30.74 -27.62
C HIS A 186 -25.81 -31.74 -28.48
N GLY A 187 -27.09 -31.44 -28.73
CA GLY A 187 -27.98 -32.32 -29.51
C GLY A 187 -28.58 -33.48 -28.71
N VAL A 188 -28.25 -33.62 -27.43
CA VAL A 188 -28.90 -34.61 -26.56
C VAL A 188 -30.34 -34.15 -26.25
N GLY A 189 -31.32 -34.95 -26.66
CA GLY A 189 -32.75 -34.62 -26.48
C GLY A 189 -33.23 -33.44 -27.32
N ASP A 190 -32.64 -33.20 -28.48
CA ASP A 190 -32.91 -32.05 -29.39
C ASP A 190 -32.71 -30.68 -28.73
N LEU A 191 -31.91 -30.62 -27.66
CA LEU A 191 -31.56 -29.37 -26.97
C LEU A 191 -30.15 -28.91 -27.35
N ALA A 192 -30.00 -27.59 -27.52
CA ALA A 192 -28.71 -26.97 -27.70
C ALA A 192 -27.86 -27.08 -26.41
N GLY A 193 -26.55 -27.22 -26.56
CA GLY A 193 -25.62 -27.40 -25.43
C GLY A 193 -25.67 -26.28 -24.39
N TRP A 194 -25.97 -25.04 -24.79
CA TRP A 194 -26.15 -23.91 -23.86
C TRP A 194 -27.38 -24.06 -22.95
N LYS A 195 -28.42 -24.81 -23.35
CA LYS A 195 -29.58 -25.10 -22.50
C LYS A 195 -29.20 -26.11 -21.42
N TRP A 196 -28.45 -27.14 -21.79
CA TRP A 196 -27.89 -28.12 -20.84
C TRP A 196 -26.92 -27.48 -19.84
N LEU A 197 -26.14 -26.48 -20.29
CA LEU A 197 -25.28 -25.69 -19.40
C LEU A 197 -26.08 -25.09 -18.23
N PHE A 198 -27.15 -24.36 -18.51
CA PHE A 198 -27.98 -23.75 -17.45
C PHE A 198 -28.71 -24.78 -16.59
N LEU A 199 -29.17 -25.89 -17.16
CA LEU A 199 -29.87 -26.94 -16.40
C LEU A 199 -28.92 -27.70 -15.47
N ILE A 200 -27.76 -28.13 -15.96
CA ILE A 200 -26.82 -28.96 -15.21
C ILE A 200 -26.11 -28.13 -14.15
N GLU A 201 -25.69 -26.90 -14.47
CA GLU A 201 -24.98 -26.05 -13.50
C GLU A 201 -25.89 -25.46 -12.41
N ALA A 202 -27.20 -25.39 -12.65
CA ALA A 202 -28.16 -25.03 -11.61
C ALA A 202 -28.29 -26.11 -10.50
N LEU A 203 -28.06 -27.38 -10.83
CA LEU A 203 -28.25 -28.50 -9.88
C LEU A 203 -27.31 -28.43 -8.66
N PRO A 204 -25.98 -28.24 -8.80
CA PRO A 204 -25.09 -28.05 -7.66
C PRO A 204 -25.53 -26.89 -6.76
N SER A 205 -25.93 -25.76 -7.34
CA SER A 205 -26.38 -24.58 -6.59
C SER A 205 -27.68 -24.83 -5.84
N LEU A 206 -28.61 -25.59 -6.44
CA LEU A 206 -29.84 -26.03 -5.79
C LEU A 206 -29.54 -26.94 -4.59
N CYS A 207 -28.68 -27.96 -4.78
CA CYS A 207 -28.24 -28.87 -3.74
C CYS A 207 -27.55 -28.12 -2.58
N LEU A 208 -26.69 -27.15 -2.89
CA LEU A 208 -26.01 -26.33 -1.89
C LEU A 208 -26.98 -25.42 -1.14
N GLY A 209 -27.99 -24.85 -1.83
CA GLY A 209 -29.06 -24.07 -1.21
C GLY A 209 -29.87 -24.90 -0.20
N VAL A 210 -30.20 -26.15 -0.53
CA VAL A 210 -30.81 -27.09 0.42
C VAL A 210 -29.84 -27.42 1.55
N ALA A 211 -28.57 -27.69 1.24
CA ALA A 211 -27.55 -28.02 2.23
C ALA A 211 -27.34 -26.90 3.27
N ILE A 212 -27.47 -25.62 2.90
CA ILE A 212 -27.41 -24.49 3.83
C ILE A 212 -28.43 -24.66 4.97
N LEU A 213 -29.65 -25.11 4.67
CA LEU A 213 -30.72 -25.28 5.66
C LEU A 213 -30.39 -26.35 6.71
N TYR A 214 -29.45 -27.25 6.44
CA TYR A 214 -29.04 -28.29 7.37
C TYR A 214 -27.65 -28.03 7.96
N TYR A 215 -26.77 -27.36 7.22
CA TYR A 215 -25.35 -27.22 7.57
C TYR A 215 -25.00 -25.94 8.33
N LEU A 216 -25.67 -24.81 8.00
CA LEU A 216 -25.42 -23.53 8.67
C LEU A 216 -26.33 -23.33 9.90
N ASP A 217 -25.80 -22.63 10.89
CA ASP A 217 -26.49 -22.19 12.11
C ASP A 217 -26.62 -20.66 12.07
N ASN A 218 -27.64 -20.05 12.66
CA ASN A 218 -27.78 -18.58 12.58
C ASN A 218 -26.75 -17.81 13.42
N GLY A 219 -26.09 -18.47 14.37
CA GLY A 219 -25.10 -17.87 15.26
C GLY A 219 -24.58 -18.88 16.27
N ILE A 220 -23.66 -18.43 17.14
CA ILE A 220 -22.91 -19.28 18.08
C ILE A 220 -23.84 -20.05 19.05
N ASP A 221 -24.93 -19.43 19.49
CA ASP A 221 -25.89 -20.07 20.41
C ASP A 221 -26.51 -21.35 19.85
N GLN A 222 -26.92 -21.28 18.58
CA GLN A 222 -27.61 -22.35 17.87
C GLN A 222 -26.62 -23.41 17.33
N ALA A 223 -25.32 -23.24 17.54
CA ALA A 223 -24.29 -24.13 17.00
C ALA A 223 -24.24 -25.46 17.78
N HIS A 224 -24.87 -26.51 17.26
CA HIS A 224 -24.90 -27.82 17.94
C HIS A 224 -23.57 -28.58 17.92
N TRP A 225 -22.63 -28.18 17.05
CA TRP A 225 -21.34 -28.83 16.87
C TRP A 225 -20.21 -28.21 17.72
N LEU A 226 -20.53 -27.17 18.50
CA LEU A 226 -19.63 -26.52 19.45
C LEU A 226 -19.99 -26.93 20.89
N THR A 227 -18.97 -27.12 21.73
CA THR A 227 -19.17 -27.31 23.18
C THR A 227 -19.50 -25.98 23.85
N ASP A 228 -20.11 -26.01 25.04
CA ASP A 228 -20.49 -24.79 25.76
C ASP A 228 -19.27 -23.91 26.09
N ALA A 229 -18.12 -24.52 26.38
CA ALA A 229 -16.86 -23.81 26.59
C ALA A 229 -16.37 -23.12 25.30
N GLU A 230 -16.49 -23.77 24.13
CA GLU A 230 -16.15 -23.17 22.84
C GLU A 230 -17.09 -22.01 22.50
N LYS A 231 -18.40 -22.17 22.76
CA LYS A 231 -19.40 -21.11 22.54
C LYS A 231 -19.12 -19.88 23.39
N ALA A 232 -18.86 -20.08 24.69
CA ALA A 232 -18.55 -19.01 25.63
C ALA A 232 -17.31 -18.21 25.20
N LEU A 233 -16.26 -18.90 24.73
CA LEU A 233 -15.06 -18.26 24.21
C LEU A 233 -15.34 -17.39 22.98
N LEU A 234 -16.03 -17.94 21.97
CA LEU A 234 -16.32 -17.21 20.74
C LEU A 234 -17.17 -15.96 21.01
N LYS A 235 -18.19 -16.08 21.87
CA LYS A 235 -19.02 -14.94 22.29
C LYS A 235 -18.20 -13.84 22.95
N ARG A 236 -17.39 -14.20 23.95
CA ARG A 236 -16.54 -13.24 24.67
C ARG A 236 -15.65 -12.45 23.72
N ASN A 237 -15.01 -13.12 22.75
CA ASN A 237 -14.10 -12.46 21.82
C ASN A 237 -14.85 -11.55 20.83
N ILE A 238 -16.06 -11.92 20.42
CA ILE A 238 -16.89 -11.08 19.53
C ILE A 238 -17.48 -9.88 20.28
N GLU A 239 -17.96 -10.07 21.50
CA GLU A 239 -18.46 -8.99 22.36
C GLU A 239 -17.35 -7.98 22.68
N GLY A 240 -16.13 -8.45 22.97
CA GLY A 240 -14.95 -7.59 23.14
C GLY A 240 -14.60 -6.78 21.89
N ASP A 241 -14.69 -7.38 20.70
CA ASP A 241 -14.48 -6.70 19.40
C ASP A 241 -15.58 -5.67 19.11
N ASN A 242 -16.82 -5.94 19.54
CA ASN A 242 -17.95 -5.03 19.35
C ASN A 242 -17.91 -3.82 20.30
N ALA A 243 -17.42 -4.00 21.53
CA ALA A 243 -17.30 -2.92 22.51
C ALA A 243 -16.31 -1.82 22.10
N GLN A 244 -15.35 -2.14 21.23
CA GLN A 244 -14.38 -1.17 20.69
C GLN A 244 -14.86 -0.45 19.42
N LYS A 245 -16.04 -0.80 18.87
CA LYS A 245 -16.58 -0.15 17.68
C LYS A 245 -17.27 1.15 18.07
N MET A 246 -16.73 2.28 17.62
CA MET A 246 -17.45 3.56 17.64
C MET A 246 -18.71 3.43 16.78
N GLU A 247 -19.89 3.71 17.36
CA GLU A 247 -21.16 3.71 16.63
C GLU A 247 -21.13 4.69 15.44
N HIS A 248 -21.77 4.27 14.35
CA HIS A 248 -21.62 4.85 13.01
C HIS A 248 -22.17 6.27 12.85
N MET A 249 -21.47 7.02 11.98
CA MET A 249 -21.99 8.22 11.33
C MET A 249 -23.33 7.94 10.63
N SER A 250 -24.20 8.95 10.56
CA SER A 250 -25.43 8.94 9.79
C SER A 250 -25.21 8.49 8.33
N ILE A 251 -26.09 7.64 7.79
CA ILE A 251 -26.12 7.21 6.38
C ILE A 251 -26.05 8.43 5.43
N ARG A 252 -26.69 9.54 5.83
CA ARG A 252 -26.67 10.79 5.08
C ARG A 252 -25.27 11.40 5.02
N SER A 253 -24.53 11.37 6.13
CA SER A 253 -23.14 11.85 6.18
C SER A 253 -22.20 10.97 5.38
N PHE A 254 -22.45 9.66 5.33
CA PHE A 254 -21.71 8.72 4.49
C PHE A 254 -21.94 8.96 2.99
N MET A 255 -23.21 9.08 2.58
CA MET A 255 -23.57 9.35 1.17
C MET A 255 -23.15 10.75 0.71
N ALA A 256 -23.02 11.71 1.61
CA ALA A 256 -22.53 13.06 1.33
C ALA A 256 -21.00 13.14 1.21
N ASP A 257 -20.26 12.09 1.57
CA ASP A 257 -18.81 12.08 1.47
C ASP A 257 -18.36 11.95 0.00
N ARG A 258 -17.68 12.97 -0.51
CA ARG A 258 -17.13 12.98 -1.87
C ARG A 258 -16.12 11.86 -2.11
N ARG A 259 -15.41 11.41 -1.06
CA ARG A 259 -14.43 10.33 -1.15
C ARG A 259 -15.08 8.99 -1.47
N LEU A 260 -16.29 8.75 -0.96
CA LEU A 260 -17.08 7.56 -1.27
C LEU A 260 -17.33 7.46 -2.79
N TRP A 261 -17.79 8.56 -3.39
CA TRP A 261 -18.07 8.61 -4.82
C TRP A 261 -16.82 8.51 -5.68
N LEU A 262 -15.69 9.09 -5.24
CA LEU A 262 -14.41 8.95 -5.92
C LEU A 262 -13.91 7.49 -5.87
N MET A 263 -13.97 6.84 -4.72
CA MET A 263 -13.61 5.43 -4.58
C MET A 263 -14.55 4.53 -5.39
N ALA A 264 -15.86 4.82 -5.38
CA ALA A 264 -16.83 4.11 -6.19
C ALA A 264 -16.55 4.27 -7.69
N ALA A 265 -16.15 5.46 -8.14
CA ALA A 265 -15.78 5.70 -9.54
C ALA A 265 -14.50 4.94 -9.94
N ILE A 266 -13.47 4.94 -9.09
CA ILE A 266 -12.25 4.15 -9.33
C ILE A 266 -12.59 2.66 -9.38
N TYR A 267 -13.37 2.17 -8.42
CA TYR A 267 -13.79 0.77 -8.39
C TYR A 267 -14.65 0.41 -9.59
N PHE A 268 -15.54 1.30 -10.04
CA PHE A 268 -16.31 1.14 -11.27
C PHE A 268 -15.40 0.94 -12.50
N CYS A 269 -14.34 1.73 -12.66
CA CYS A 269 -13.39 1.56 -13.76
C CYS A 269 -12.69 0.18 -13.72
N VAL A 270 -12.32 -0.29 -12.53
CA VAL A 270 -11.70 -1.62 -12.35
C VAL A 270 -12.71 -2.73 -12.70
N VAL A 271 -13.92 -2.64 -12.18
CA VAL A 271 -14.99 -3.63 -12.38
C VAL A 271 -15.44 -3.69 -13.84
N LEU A 272 -15.49 -2.54 -14.53
CA LEU A 272 -15.80 -2.45 -15.95
C LEU A 272 -14.81 -3.26 -16.79
N GLY A 273 -13.50 -3.10 -16.54
CA GLY A 273 -12.47 -3.90 -17.20
C GLY A 273 -12.55 -5.40 -16.86
N GLN A 274 -12.78 -5.72 -15.58
CA GLN A 274 -12.90 -7.10 -15.12
C GLN A 274 -14.07 -7.85 -15.77
N TYR A 275 -15.29 -7.30 -15.76
CA TYR A 275 -16.46 -7.97 -16.37
C TYR A 275 -16.46 -7.93 -17.89
N GLY A 276 -15.91 -6.86 -18.50
CA GLY A 276 -15.68 -6.82 -19.94
C GLY A 276 -14.81 -7.98 -20.41
N LEU A 277 -13.71 -8.27 -19.70
CA LEU A 277 -12.92 -9.46 -19.96
C LEU A 277 -13.70 -10.74 -19.65
N THR A 278 -14.27 -10.87 -18.45
CA THR A 278 -14.92 -12.12 -18.00
C THR A 278 -16.03 -12.60 -18.94
N PHE A 279 -16.93 -11.72 -19.39
CA PHE A 279 -18.07 -12.12 -20.22
C PHE A 279 -17.74 -12.33 -21.70
N TRP A 280 -16.63 -11.76 -22.20
CA TRP A 280 -16.22 -11.88 -23.60
C TRP A 280 -15.01 -12.79 -23.80
N LEU A 281 -14.34 -13.23 -22.73
CA LEU A 281 -13.14 -14.09 -22.81
C LEU A 281 -13.37 -15.36 -23.64
N PRO A 282 -14.48 -16.13 -23.48
CA PRO A 282 -14.75 -17.29 -24.34
C PRO A 282 -14.88 -16.90 -25.82
N THR A 283 -15.50 -15.75 -26.10
CA THR A 283 -15.65 -15.24 -27.47
C THR A 283 -14.32 -14.81 -28.07
N ILE A 284 -13.44 -14.16 -27.28
CA ILE A 284 -12.10 -13.75 -27.70
C ILE A 284 -11.28 -14.99 -28.10
N ILE A 285 -11.31 -16.04 -27.28
CA ILE A 285 -10.62 -17.31 -27.56
C ILE A 285 -11.18 -17.97 -28.82
N ARG A 286 -12.50 -18.02 -28.97
CA ARG A 286 -13.12 -18.57 -30.19
C ARG A 286 -12.72 -17.78 -31.44
N LYS A 287 -12.71 -16.45 -31.38
CA LYS A 287 -12.28 -15.58 -32.49
C LYS A 287 -10.79 -15.75 -32.83
N ALA A 288 -9.97 -16.22 -31.89
CA ALA A 288 -8.57 -16.56 -32.13
C ALA A 288 -8.38 -17.89 -32.91
N GLY A 289 -9.47 -18.60 -33.25
CA GLY A 289 -9.44 -19.79 -34.11
C GLY A 289 -9.80 -21.11 -33.41
N VAL A 290 -10.20 -21.07 -32.14
CA VAL A 290 -10.58 -22.28 -31.38
C VAL A 290 -12.06 -22.57 -31.57
N ALA A 291 -12.38 -23.60 -32.37
CA ALA A 291 -13.76 -23.90 -32.74
C ALA A 291 -14.54 -24.71 -31.67
N ASP A 292 -13.86 -25.64 -30.98
CA ASP A 292 -14.49 -26.55 -30.03
C ASP A 292 -14.73 -25.86 -28.66
N PRO A 293 -15.97 -25.81 -28.15
CA PRO A 293 -16.31 -25.26 -26.84
C PRO A 293 -15.49 -25.85 -25.69
N LEU A 294 -15.09 -27.13 -25.75
CA LEU A 294 -14.27 -27.76 -24.72
C LEU A 294 -12.90 -27.05 -24.60
N TRP A 295 -12.23 -26.84 -25.73
CA TRP A 295 -10.93 -26.16 -25.77
C TRP A 295 -11.03 -24.68 -25.45
N VAL A 296 -12.14 -24.02 -25.82
CA VAL A 296 -12.43 -22.65 -25.36
C VAL A 296 -12.52 -22.61 -23.83
N GLY A 297 -13.20 -23.57 -23.22
CA GLY A 297 -13.27 -23.74 -21.77
C GLY A 297 -11.91 -23.93 -21.10
N ILE A 298 -11.11 -24.86 -21.63
CA ILE A 298 -9.75 -25.14 -21.13
C ILE A 298 -8.85 -23.91 -21.20
N TYR A 299 -8.86 -23.17 -22.31
CA TYR A 299 -8.02 -21.97 -22.44
C TYR A 299 -8.52 -20.80 -21.59
N THR A 300 -9.82 -20.74 -21.28
CA THR A 300 -10.38 -19.73 -20.37
C THR A 300 -9.83 -19.92 -18.94
N ALA A 301 -9.46 -21.14 -18.55
CA ALA A 301 -8.88 -21.40 -17.22
C ALA A 301 -7.44 -20.88 -17.06
N LEU A 302 -6.66 -20.71 -18.15
CA LEU A 302 -5.25 -20.33 -18.08
C LEU A 302 -5.00 -19.00 -17.34
N PRO A 303 -5.69 -17.89 -17.69
CA PRO A 303 -5.52 -16.62 -16.97
C PRO A 303 -5.81 -16.74 -15.47
N TYR A 304 -6.81 -17.53 -15.08
CA TYR A 304 -7.16 -17.75 -13.68
C TYR A 304 -6.16 -18.65 -12.95
N LEU A 305 -5.55 -19.63 -13.64
CA LEU A 305 -4.42 -20.41 -13.11
C LEU A 305 -3.22 -19.50 -12.81
N CYS A 306 -2.89 -18.60 -13.74
CA CYS A 306 -1.86 -17.58 -13.51
C CYS A 306 -2.23 -16.69 -12.31
N ALA A 307 -3.49 -16.27 -12.19
CA ALA A 307 -3.96 -15.47 -11.08
C ALA A 307 -3.85 -16.20 -9.73
N ILE A 308 -4.17 -17.50 -9.65
CA ILE A 308 -4.01 -18.31 -8.42
C ILE A 308 -2.56 -18.40 -7.96
N VAL A 309 -1.59 -18.34 -8.87
CA VAL A 309 -0.16 -18.33 -8.50
C VAL A 309 0.30 -16.92 -8.16
N ALA A 310 -0.11 -15.91 -8.94
CA ALA A 310 0.30 -14.52 -8.73
C ALA A 310 -0.26 -13.93 -7.43
N LEU A 311 -1.53 -14.21 -7.07
CA LEU A 311 -2.19 -13.65 -5.89
C LEU A 311 -1.47 -14.02 -4.57
N PRO A 312 -1.12 -15.30 -4.30
CA PRO A 312 -0.32 -15.67 -3.15
C PRO A 312 1.12 -15.19 -3.22
N LEU A 313 1.77 -15.12 -4.39
CA LEU A 313 3.14 -14.60 -4.49
C LEU A 313 3.21 -13.13 -4.06
N VAL A 314 2.25 -12.32 -4.51
CA VAL A 314 2.10 -10.91 -4.08
C VAL A 314 1.63 -10.81 -2.62
N GLY A 315 0.93 -11.82 -2.09
CA GLY A 315 0.38 -11.84 -0.74
C GLY A 315 1.27 -12.45 0.36
N ILE A 316 2.21 -13.33 0.00
CA ILE A 316 3.18 -13.97 0.91
C ILE A 316 4.23 -12.96 1.36
N GLU A 317 4.48 -11.94 0.55
CA GLU A 317 5.32 -10.79 0.85
C GLU A 317 4.78 -9.88 1.99
N ARG A 318 3.58 -10.18 2.55
CA ARG A 318 2.84 -9.28 3.46
C ARG A 318 2.34 -9.88 4.78
N ARG A 319 2.89 -10.99 5.27
CA ARG A 319 2.46 -11.53 6.58
C ARG A 319 3.36 -11.05 7.72
N PRO A 320 2.88 -10.16 8.61
CA PRO A 320 3.62 -9.82 9.83
C PRO A 320 3.68 -11.03 10.78
N PRO A 321 4.76 -11.21 11.55
CA PRO A 321 4.86 -12.28 12.53
C PRO A 321 3.87 -12.06 13.69
N PRO A 322 3.43 -13.15 14.38
CA PRO A 322 2.57 -13.05 15.54
C PRO A 322 3.26 -12.33 16.69
N ARG A 323 2.54 -11.38 17.33
CA ARG A 323 3.00 -10.65 18.52
C ARG A 323 3.45 -11.64 19.61
N ALA A 324 4.59 -11.36 20.26
CA ALA A 324 5.01 -12.08 21.45
C ALA A 324 3.93 -11.94 22.56
N PRO A 325 3.64 -12.98 23.35
CA PRO A 325 2.73 -12.87 24.47
C PRO A 325 3.29 -11.86 25.48
N LEU A 326 2.45 -10.92 25.93
CA LEU A 326 2.78 -10.09 27.08
C LEU A 326 3.04 -11.01 28.30
N PRO A 327 4.03 -10.70 29.15
CA PRO A 327 4.27 -11.46 30.37
C PRO A 327 2.99 -11.47 31.24
N PRO A 328 2.68 -12.58 31.93
CA PRO A 328 1.46 -12.69 32.72
C PRO A 328 1.47 -11.64 33.83
N ASP A 329 0.39 -10.86 33.89
CA ASP A 329 0.09 -9.96 35.00
C ASP A 329 0.07 -10.77 36.30
N ARG A 330 1.03 -10.51 37.19
CA ARG A 330 0.92 -11.01 38.56
C ARG A 330 -0.27 -10.33 39.21
N ALA A 331 -1.25 -11.13 39.62
CA ALA A 331 -2.37 -10.68 40.43
C ALA A 331 -1.86 -9.96 41.69
N ASP A 332 -2.13 -8.67 41.80
CA ASP A 332 -2.27 -8.04 43.11
C ASP A 332 -3.58 -7.24 43.12
N GLY A 333 -4.49 -7.72 43.96
CA GLY A 333 -5.79 -7.14 44.16
C GLY A 333 -5.70 -5.89 45.01
N GLY A 334 -6.27 -4.79 44.51
CA GLY A 334 -6.72 -3.68 45.34
C GLY A 334 -5.64 -2.66 45.73
N ARG A 335 -5.82 -1.45 45.19
CA ARG A 335 -5.18 -0.18 45.61
C ARG A 335 -3.67 -0.11 45.42
N ARG A 336 -3.27 0.72 44.46
CA ARG A 336 -2.49 1.94 44.76
C ARG A 336 -2.53 2.95 43.62
N ARG A 337 -3.32 3.99 43.85
CA ARG A 337 -3.00 5.36 43.44
C ARG A 337 -1.76 5.80 44.22
N ARG A 338 -0.88 6.53 43.53
CA ARG A 338 0.21 7.38 44.03
C ARG A 338 1.55 6.71 44.39
N LEU A 339 2.56 7.30 43.74
CA LEU A 339 3.94 7.54 44.15
C LEU A 339 5.00 6.46 43.91
N CYS A 340 5.89 6.83 42.99
CA CYS A 340 7.31 6.48 42.93
C CYS A 340 7.96 6.43 44.32
N HIS A 341 8.71 5.37 44.60
CA HIS A 341 10.16 5.38 44.87
C HIS A 341 10.59 3.99 45.38
N LEU A 342 11.85 3.65 45.11
CA LEU A 342 12.61 2.49 45.58
C LEU A 342 12.28 1.15 44.88
N ALA A 343 13.13 0.74 43.95
CA ALA A 343 14.30 -0.07 44.28
C ALA A 343 14.86 -0.71 42.98
N ALA A 344 16.06 -0.27 42.62
CA ALA A 344 16.97 -1.07 41.83
C ALA A 344 17.40 -2.30 42.65
N ALA A 345 17.51 -3.47 42.03
CA ALA A 345 18.58 -4.44 42.25
C ALA A 345 18.35 -5.73 41.44
N GLY A 346 19.31 -6.03 40.57
CA GLY A 346 19.86 -7.38 40.35
C GLY A 346 18.96 -8.45 39.73
N GLN A 347 19.30 -8.88 38.52
CA GLN A 347 20.00 -10.16 38.39
C GLN A 347 20.62 -10.34 36.99
N ARG A 348 21.93 -10.52 37.00
CA ARG A 348 22.74 -11.04 35.90
C ARG A 348 22.58 -12.56 35.79
N GLU A 349 22.95 -13.04 34.60
CA GLU A 349 23.53 -14.35 34.26
C GLU A 349 22.62 -15.50 33.79
N ARG A 350 23.14 -16.11 32.71
CA ARG A 350 22.94 -17.47 32.15
C ARG A 350 21.86 -17.63 31.08
N LEU A 351 22.29 -17.72 29.81
CA LEU A 351 22.53 -19.02 29.17
C LEU A 351 23.16 -18.83 27.78
N ALA A 352 24.45 -19.11 27.72
CA ALA A 352 25.15 -19.44 26.50
C ALA A 352 24.87 -20.89 26.12
N GLY A 353 24.78 -21.16 24.81
CA GLY A 353 25.10 -22.46 24.23
C GLY A 353 23.92 -23.26 23.71
N MET A 354 23.56 -23.08 22.44
CA MET A 354 23.11 -24.17 21.57
C MET A 354 23.55 -23.92 20.10
N PRO A 355 24.01 -24.95 19.37
CA PRO A 355 24.56 -24.80 18.02
C PRO A 355 23.47 -24.74 16.95
N VAL A 356 23.68 -23.88 15.95
CA VAL A 356 22.81 -23.70 14.78
C VAL A 356 23.07 -24.80 13.75
N HIS A 357 22.02 -25.57 13.41
CA HIS A 357 22.05 -26.51 12.28
C HIS A 357 21.98 -25.75 10.94
N ARG A 358 23.06 -25.79 10.16
CA ARG A 358 23.09 -25.36 8.74
C ARG A 358 22.16 -26.24 7.89
N ARG A 359 21.05 -25.67 7.38
CA ARG A 359 20.30 -26.25 6.26
C ARG A 359 20.85 -25.73 4.93
N ARG A 360 21.37 -26.63 4.10
CA ARG A 360 21.72 -26.38 2.69
C ARG A 360 20.46 -26.01 1.89
N ARG A 361 20.50 -24.92 1.13
CA ARG A 361 19.51 -24.57 0.09
C ARG A 361 20.07 -24.95 -1.29
N HIS A 362 19.25 -25.58 -2.14
CA HIS A 362 19.48 -25.77 -3.58
C HIS A 362 18.87 -24.59 -4.35
N PRO A 363 19.51 -24.05 -5.41
CA PRO A 363 18.88 -23.13 -6.35
C PRO A 363 18.50 -23.82 -7.67
N GLY A 364 17.42 -23.33 -8.30
CA GLY A 364 17.30 -23.37 -9.77
C GLY A 364 16.21 -24.26 -10.38
N LEU A 365 14.94 -23.87 -10.28
CA LEU A 365 13.89 -24.35 -11.20
C LEU A 365 13.19 -23.21 -11.97
N VAL A 366 13.24 -21.98 -11.44
CA VAL A 366 12.47 -20.82 -11.96
C VAL A 366 13.07 -20.23 -13.25
N LEU A 367 14.41 -20.24 -13.41
CA LEU A 367 15.05 -19.74 -14.64
C LEU A 367 14.92 -20.67 -15.85
N ALA A 368 14.74 -21.98 -15.62
CA ALA A 368 14.72 -22.96 -16.69
C ALA A 368 13.40 -22.93 -17.48
N VAL A 369 12.28 -22.65 -16.82
CA VAL A 369 10.95 -22.65 -17.46
C VAL A 369 10.72 -21.38 -18.28
N LEU A 370 11.17 -20.21 -17.80
CA LEU A 370 11.08 -18.95 -18.53
C LEU A 370 12.04 -18.90 -19.73
N GLY A 371 13.23 -19.51 -19.62
CA GLY A 371 14.19 -19.59 -20.72
C GLY A 371 13.77 -20.51 -21.88
N ALA A 372 12.92 -21.51 -21.61
CA ALA A 372 12.44 -22.45 -22.64
C ALA A 372 11.32 -21.85 -23.51
N ALA A 373 10.42 -21.06 -22.93
CA ALA A 373 9.32 -20.42 -23.66
C ALA A 373 9.84 -19.38 -24.68
N HIS A 374 10.92 -18.67 -24.36
CA HIS A 374 11.47 -17.66 -25.26
C HIS A 374 12.20 -18.25 -26.48
N ARG A 375 12.78 -19.47 -26.36
CA ARG A 375 13.47 -20.16 -27.46
C ARG A 375 12.51 -20.85 -28.44
N ALA A 376 11.29 -21.17 -28.03
CA ALA A 376 10.29 -21.79 -28.89
C ALA A 376 9.64 -20.79 -29.87
N ALA A 377 9.44 -19.54 -29.45
CA ALA A 377 8.81 -18.51 -30.29
C ALA A 377 9.70 -18.02 -31.46
N GLY A 378 11.02 -18.10 -31.32
CA GLY A 378 11.98 -17.63 -32.35
C GLY A 378 12.20 -18.58 -33.54
N ARG A 379 11.66 -19.81 -33.52
CA ARG A 379 11.96 -20.83 -34.54
C ARG A 379 10.94 -20.96 -35.67
N HIS A 380 9.82 -20.23 -35.65
CA HIS A 380 8.73 -20.42 -36.63
C HIS A 380 8.65 -19.42 -37.80
N VAL A 381 9.61 -18.48 -37.97
CA VAL A 381 9.53 -17.45 -39.05
C VAL A 381 10.57 -17.63 -40.18
N ARG A 382 11.29 -18.77 -40.26
CA ARG A 382 12.18 -19.05 -41.39
C ARG A 382 11.84 -20.38 -42.04
N ARG A 383 10.91 -20.37 -43.00
CA ARG A 383 10.90 -21.24 -44.19
C ARG A 383 9.69 -20.93 -45.07
N ARG A 384 9.88 -20.09 -46.08
CA ARG A 384 9.20 -20.18 -47.39
C ARG A 384 9.96 -19.32 -48.40
N ARG A 385 10.90 -19.95 -49.11
CA ARG A 385 11.42 -19.49 -50.39
C ARG A 385 11.41 -20.69 -51.33
N HIS A 386 10.53 -20.66 -52.34
CA HIS A 386 10.89 -21.03 -53.71
C HIS A 386 9.83 -20.59 -54.72
N ARG A 387 10.35 -20.21 -55.90
CA ARG A 387 9.74 -20.04 -57.23
C ARG A 387 9.05 -18.70 -57.54
N ARG A 388 9.76 -17.86 -58.28
CA ARG A 388 9.64 -17.74 -59.75
C ARG A 388 10.82 -16.92 -60.31
N GLY A 389 11.34 -17.35 -61.45
CA GLY A 389 12.45 -16.71 -62.15
C GLY A 389 12.00 -15.69 -63.19
N GLU A 390 13.02 -15.06 -63.77
CA GLU A 390 13.11 -14.55 -65.15
C GLU A 390 12.24 -13.33 -65.54
N LEU A 391 12.86 -12.14 -65.70
CA LEU A 391 13.48 -11.67 -66.96
C LEU A 391 13.81 -10.15 -66.94
N ARG A 392 15.00 -9.85 -67.47
CA ARG A 392 15.44 -8.66 -68.26
C ARG A 392 15.34 -7.23 -67.70
N GLY A 393 16.49 -6.53 -67.79
CA GLY A 393 16.59 -5.08 -67.83
C GLY A 393 17.99 -4.54 -67.55
N GLN A 394 18.90 -4.66 -68.53
CA GLN A 394 20.24 -4.08 -68.55
C GLN A 394 20.21 -2.60 -69.07
N PRO A 395 21.33 -1.83 -69.09
CA PRO A 395 21.39 -0.48 -68.50
C PRO A 395 21.76 0.66 -69.49
N GLY A 396 21.78 1.90 -68.97
CA GLY A 396 22.83 2.89 -69.29
C GLY A 396 22.45 4.11 -70.15
N ARG A 397 22.66 5.31 -69.58
CA ARG A 397 23.25 6.54 -70.19
C ARG A 397 23.43 7.58 -69.06
N LEU A 398 24.62 7.98 -68.60
CA LEU A 398 25.76 8.72 -69.17
C LEU A 398 25.59 10.26 -69.12
N LEU A 399 26.65 10.92 -68.64
CA LEU A 399 27.05 12.35 -68.72
C LEU A 399 26.37 13.37 -67.78
N LEU A 400 27.06 14.38 -67.21
CA LEU A 400 28.49 14.68 -67.05
C LEU A 400 28.61 15.87 -66.05
N ALA A 401 29.79 16.00 -65.48
CA ALA A 401 30.26 16.96 -64.48
C ALA A 401 30.38 18.43 -64.93
N ARG A 402 30.58 19.31 -63.92
CA ARG A 402 31.55 20.44 -63.78
C ARG A 402 30.91 21.60 -62.99
N HIS A 403 31.59 22.50 -62.28
CA HIS A 403 32.89 22.62 -61.59
C HIS A 403 32.90 24.03 -60.93
N ARG A 404 33.55 24.20 -59.76
CA ARG A 404 34.10 25.47 -59.17
C ARG A 404 33.05 26.50 -58.66
N GLY A 405 33.28 27.30 -57.61
CA GLY A 405 34.41 27.51 -56.68
C GLY A 405 34.21 28.82 -55.88
N LEU A 406 34.86 28.89 -54.70
CA LEU A 406 35.40 30.06 -53.98
C LEU A 406 34.48 31.13 -53.30
N ALA A 407 34.57 31.13 -51.96
CA ALA A 407 35.03 32.20 -51.04
C ALA A 407 34.37 33.60 -50.92
N GLN A 408 33.96 33.88 -49.66
CA GLN A 408 34.06 35.11 -48.83
C GLN A 408 33.22 36.40 -49.09
N ARG A 409 32.48 36.79 -48.02
CA ARG A 409 31.92 38.08 -47.47
C ARG A 409 32.17 39.42 -48.22
N PRO A 410 31.32 40.50 -48.11
CA PRO A 410 31.03 41.24 -46.84
C PRO A 410 29.70 42.07 -46.75
N ASP A 411 29.55 42.83 -45.66
CA ASP A 411 28.44 43.74 -45.25
C ASP A 411 28.16 44.96 -46.18
N GLY A 412 26.94 45.52 -46.13
CA GLY A 412 26.60 46.84 -46.73
C GLY A 412 25.14 47.34 -46.61
N GLN A 413 24.92 48.27 -45.66
CA GLN A 413 24.04 49.47 -45.59
C GLN A 413 22.60 49.60 -46.21
N VAL A 414 21.62 49.88 -45.32
CA VAL A 414 20.70 51.06 -45.18
C VAL A 414 20.03 51.75 -46.41
N HIS A 415 18.69 51.93 -46.36
CA HIS A 415 18.02 53.24 -46.62
C HIS A 415 16.60 53.40 -46.02
N ARG A 416 16.30 54.66 -45.64
CA ARG A 416 15.19 55.30 -44.88
C ARG A 416 13.79 55.30 -45.51
N GLY A 417 12.76 55.53 -44.67
CA GLY A 417 11.47 56.13 -45.06
C GLY A 417 10.51 56.51 -43.90
N ALA A 418 10.59 57.77 -43.46
CA ALA A 418 9.59 58.66 -42.81
C ALA A 418 8.62 58.20 -41.68
N GLY A 419 8.62 58.95 -40.58
CA GLY A 419 7.60 58.93 -39.52
C GLY A 419 6.81 60.24 -39.42
N VAL A 420 5.72 60.24 -38.65
CA VAL A 420 5.02 61.44 -38.14
C VAL A 420 4.43 61.18 -36.74
N HIS A 421 4.70 62.11 -35.83
CA HIS A 421 4.16 62.29 -34.47
C HIS A 421 2.67 62.64 -34.42
N LEU A 422 2.00 62.33 -33.31
CA LEU A 422 0.95 63.11 -32.59
C LEU A 422 0.52 62.26 -31.37
N GLY A 423 0.25 62.75 -30.15
CA GLY A 423 -0.01 64.09 -29.66
C GLY A 423 -1.15 64.00 -28.62
N HIS A 424 -0.87 64.35 -27.37
CA HIS A 424 -1.86 64.51 -26.28
C HIS A 424 -3.01 65.47 -26.67
N ARG A 425 -4.27 65.16 -26.29
CA ARG A 425 -5.23 66.10 -25.67
C ARG A 425 -6.59 65.47 -25.32
N GLY A 426 -6.97 65.60 -24.04
CA GLY A 426 -8.16 66.34 -23.60
C GLY A 426 -9.58 65.93 -24.06
N VAL A 427 -10.27 65.20 -23.18
CA VAL A 427 -11.62 65.48 -22.61
C VAL A 427 -12.71 66.08 -23.53
N ARG A 428 -13.82 65.33 -23.73
CA ARG A 428 -15.20 65.77 -23.38
C ARG A 428 -16.22 64.62 -23.38
N ARG A 429 -17.19 64.77 -22.47
CA ARG A 429 -18.24 63.84 -22.01
C ARG A 429 -19.42 63.69 -22.98
N HIS A 430 -20.10 62.54 -22.93
CA HIS A 430 -21.56 62.36 -22.74
C HIS A 430 -21.83 60.85 -22.50
N ALA A 431 -22.10 60.40 -21.26
CA ALA A 431 -23.42 60.26 -20.62
C ALA A 431 -24.30 59.14 -21.23
N GLY A 432 -24.31 57.98 -20.56
CA GLY A 432 -25.23 56.87 -20.80
C GLY A 432 -25.04 55.79 -19.72
N ALA A 433 -26.04 55.62 -18.86
CA ALA A 433 -25.98 54.88 -17.61
C ALA A 433 -26.01 53.34 -17.78
N ALA A 434 -25.21 52.62 -16.98
CA ALA A 434 -25.50 51.26 -16.54
C ALA A 434 -24.72 50.98 -15.23
N GLY A 435 -25.45 50.55 -14.20
CA GLY A 435 -25.03 50.54 -12.80
C GLY A 435 -23.85 49.61 -12.47
N ALA A 436 -22.98 50.11 -11.58
CA ALA A 436 -21.95 49.33 -10.91
C ALA A 436 -22.58 48.49 -9.79
N GLY A 437 -22.46 47.16 -9.88
CA GLY A 437 -22.65 46.27 -8.74
C GLY A 437 -21.43 46.32 -7.81
N PRO A 438 -21.59 46.04 -6.50
CA PRO A 438 -20.51 46.23 -5.54
C PRO A 438 -19.43 45.14 -5.70
N VAL A 439 -18.17 45.60 -5.68
CA VAL A 439 -16.97 44.77 -5.55
C VAL A 439 -17.04 44.03 -4.22
N ARG A 440 -16.99 42.69 -4.26
CA ARG A 440 -16.98 41.84 -3.05
C ARG A 440 -15.63 41.99 -2.34
N GLU A 441 -15.67 42.36 -1.06
CA GLU A 441 -14.53 42.31 -0.14
C GLU A 441 -13.93 40.89 -0.06
N PRO A 442 -12.61 40.77 0.21
CA PRO A 442 -12.00 39.48 0.53
C PRO A 442 -12.61 38.93 1.84
N LEU A 443 -13.01 37.66 1.82
CA LEU A 443 -13.56 36.93 2.96
C LEU A 443 -12.63 37.04 4.18
N ARG A 444 -13.11 37.67 5.25
CA ARG A 444 -12.47 37.61 6.57
C ARG A 444 -12.46 36.15 7.05
N PRO A 445 -11.35 35.64 7.60
CA PRO A 445 -11.34 34.33 8.23
C PRO A 445 -12.34 34.32 9.39
N LEU A 446 -13.15 33.26 9.46
CA LEU A 446 -14.12 33.05 10.54
C LEU A 446 -13.38 33.00 11.90
N PRO A 447 -13.88 33.66 12.95
CA PRO A 447 -13.32 33.49 14.28
C PRO A 447 -13.60 32.06 14.75
N PHE A 448 -12.54 31.36 15.16
CA PHE A 448 -12.64 30.03 15.74
C PHE A 448 -13.21 30.12 17.16
N PRO A 449 -14.03 29.16 17.61
CA PRO A 449 -14.52 29.12 18.99
C PRO A 449 -13.35 28.91 19.95
N GLU A 450 -13.22 29.83 20.90
CA GLU A 450 -12.28 29.80 22.01
C GLU A 450 -12.70 28.68 22.98
N ILE A 451 -12.00 27.54 22.94
CA ILE A 451 -12.15 26.48 23.93
C ILE A 451 -10.96 26.61 24.88
N LEU A 452 -11.24 27.02 26.12
CA LEU A 452 -10.29 27.04 27.23
C LEU A 452 -9.76 25.62 27.49
N ILE A 453 -8.56 25.33 27.01
CA ILE A 453 -7.77 24.17 27.42
C ILE A 453 -6.64 24.72 28.30
N GLN A 454 -6.58 24.25 29.54
CA GLN A 454 -5.56 24.68 30.49
C GLN A 454 -4.16 24.24 30.04
N PRO A 455 -3.13 25.09 30.24
CA PRO A 455 -1.76 24.74 29.88
C PRO A 455 -1.27 23.58 30.73
N ILE A 456 -0.77 22.52 30.09
CA ILE A 456 -0.01 21.48 30.75
C ILE A 456 1.33 22.12 31.15
N ALA A 457 1.59 22.17 32.45
CA ALA A 457 2.83 22.73 32.99
C ALA A 457 4.04 22.04 32.36
N GLY A 458 4.98 22.85 31.86
CA GLY A 458 6.21 22.38 31.24
C GLY A 458 7.08 21.65 32.26
N ASP A 459 7.30 20.36 32.02
CA ASP A 459 8.39 19.64 32.67
C ASP A 459 9.70 20.15 32.10
N THR A 460 10.53 20.65 32.99
CA THR A 460 11.88 21.17 32.78
C THR A 460 12.73 20.21 31.96
N MET A 461 13.54 20.76 31.05
CA MET A 461 14.52 20.03 30.24
C MET A 461 15.32 19.03 31.08
N GLN A 462 15.10 17.74 30.87
CA GLN A 462 16.10 16.73 31.21
C GLN A 462 17.12 16.70 30.09
N GLN A 463 18.07 17.64 30.13
CA GLN A 463 19.37 17.44 29.52
C GLN A 463 19.99 16.23 30.20
N ALA A 464 20.35 15.22 29.41
CA ALA A 464 21.03 14.03 29.90
C ALA A 464 22.32 14.45 30.62
N THR A 465 22.34 14.35 31.95
CA THR A 465 23.51 14.64 32.76
C THR A 465 24.47 13.45 32.79
N THR A 466 25.75 13.77 32.58
CA THR A 466 26.95 13.12 33.14
C THR A 466 27.33 11.73 32.65
N ASP A 467 27.71 11.66 31.39
CA ASP A 467 28.99 11.07 30.95
C ASP A 467 29.67 12.13 30.08
N LYS A 468 31.00 12.16 29.90
CA LYS A 468 31.67 13.18 29.04
C LYS A 468 30.85 13.36 27.75
N ALA A 469 30.21 14.52 27.59
CA ALA A 469 29.20 14.70 26.55
C ALA A 469 29.84 14.39 25.19
N VAL A 470 29.45 13.26 24.60
CA VAL A 470 29.96 12.80 23.31
C VAL A 470 29.73 13.92 22.30
N SER A 471 30.80 14.42 21.67
CA SER A 471 30.70 15.54 20.76
C SER A 471 29.83 15.19 19.55
N LEU A 472 29.23 16.20 18.91
CA LEU A 472 28.44 16.01 17.70
C LEU A 472 29.27 15.32 16.59
N ARG A 473 30.55 15.67 16.46
CA ARG A 473 31.49 15.03 15.50
C ARG A 473 31.63 13.54 15.78
N GLU A 474 31.77 13.16 17.04
CA GLU A 474 31.85 11.75 17.45
C GLU A 474 30.52 11.02 17.23
N ARG A 475 29.37 11.67 17.48
CA ARG A 475 28.05 11.09 17.15
C ARG A 475 27.89 10.87 15.64
N ALA A 476 28.26 11.84 14.81
CA ALA A 476 28.21 11.72 13.36
C ALA A 476 29.11 10.57 12.86
N TYR A 477 30.32 10.44 13.40
CA TYR A 477 31.19 9.29 13.13
C TYR A 477 30.51 7.96 13.49
N ARG A 478 29.87 7.86 14.66
CA ARG A 478 29.18 6.62 15.08
C ARG A 478 27.97 6.30 14.21
N ILE A 479 27.23 7.31 13.77
CA ILE A 479 26.12 7.14 12.81
C ILE A 479 26.67 6.53 11.50
N ARG A 480 27.75 7.11 10.95
CA ARG A 480 28.41 6.56 9.75
C ARG A 480 28.86 5.11 9.95
N ARG A 481 29.51 4.83 11.09
CA ARG A 481 29.98 3.49 11.45
C ARG A 481 28.83 2.49 11.56
N ASN A 482 27.75 2.85 12.25
CA ASN A 482 26.57 2.00 12.42
C ASN A 482 25.91 1.72 11.06
N ALA A 483 25.85 2.71 10.17
CA ALA A 483 25.33 2.50 8.81
C ALA A 483 26.19 1.52 8.00
N LEU A 484 27.53 1.62 8.07
CA LEU A 484 28.43 0.66 7.42
C LEU A 484 28.26 -0.76 7.97
N LEU A 485 28.19 -0.92 9.30
CA LEU A 485 28.00 -2.22 9.93
C LEU A 485 26.64 -2.84 9.55
N MET A 486 25.56 -2.05 9.55
CA MET A 486 24.26 -2.52 9.06
C MET A 486 24.32 -2.91 7.58
N GLY A 487 24.99 -2.11 6.76
CA GLY A 487 25.18 -2.39 5.34
C GLY A 487 25.90 -3.72 5.10
N GLU A 488 26.98 -3.97 5.85
CA GLU A 488 27.78 -5.19 5.78
C GLU A 488 26.96 -6.44 6.11
N VAL A 489 26.07 -6.38 7.11
CA VAL A 489 25.18 -7.48 7.49
C VAL A 489 24.35 -7.98 6.30
N GLN A 490 23.82 -7.05 5.49
CA GLN A 490 23.07 -7.41 4.28
C GLN A 490 23.91 -7.52 3.01
N GLY A 491 25.14 -7.03 3.03
CA GLY A 491 25.96 -6.82 1.85
C GLY A 491 25.41 -5.75 0.89
N GLN A 492 24.43 -4.94 1.32
CA GLN A 492 23.83 -3.89 0.51
C GLN A 492 23.09 -2.84 1.35
N GLY A 493 22.90 -1.64 0.79
CA GLY A 493 22.13 -0.56 1.41
C GLY A 493 22.41 0.79 0.74
N TYR A 494 21.63 1.81 1.10
CA TYR A 494 21.83 3.20 0.66
C TYR A 494 22.96 3.85 1.46
N ILE A 495 24.16 3.29 1.36
CA ILE A 495 25.31 3.65 2.20
C ILE A 495 25.81 5.06 1.91
N GLY A 496 25.87 5.46 0.63
CA GLY A 496 26.31 6.80 0.26
C GLY A 496 25.51 7.89 0.96
N GLN A 497 24.19 7.70 0.97
CA GLN A 497 23.19 8.55 1.60
C GLN A 497 23.15 8.47 3.12
N ALA A 498 23.64 7.37 3.68
CA ALA A 498 23.78 7.24 5.12
C ALA A 498 25.00 8.00 5.63
N LEU A 499 26.06 8.02 4.82
CA LEU A 499 27.32 8.67 5.14
C LEU A 499 27.25 10.19 4.95
N ASP A 500 26.54 10.67 3.93
CA ASP A 500 26.45 12.09 3.63
C ASP A 500 25.58 12.87 4.64
N ILE A 501 24.47 12.28 5.10
CA ILE A 501 23.51 12.93 6.00
C ILE A 501 23.83 12.76 7.49
N ALA A 502 24.90 12.05 7.84
CA ALA A 502 25.21 11.68 9.22
C ALA A 502 25.42 12.89 10.14
N ASP A 503 26.02 13.99 9.66
CA ASP A 503 26.20 15.22 10.45
C ASP A 503 24.86 15.89 10.75
N VAL A 504 23.96 15.92 9.75
CA VAL A 504 22.59 16.45 9.90
C VAL A 504 21.79 15.64 10.91
N LEU A 505 21.86 14.31 10.85
CA LEU A 505 21.18 13.45 11.83
C LEU A 505 21.80 13.55 13.23
N ALA A 506 23.13 13.74 13.33
CA ALA A 506 23.80 13.98 14.60
C ALA A 506 23.31 15.28 15.25
N VAL A 507 23.23 16.38 14.50
CA VAL A 507 22.69 17.64 15.01
C VAL A 507 21.20 17.51 15.36
N ALA A 508 20.40 16.88 14.49
CA ALA A 508 18.97 16.74 14.73
C ALA A 508 18.67 16.01 16.04
N TYR A 509 19.28 14.83 16.27
CA TYR A 509 19.01 14.03 17.46
C TYR A 509 19.81 14.45 18.70
N PHE A 510 21.02 14.98 18.57
CA PHE A 510 21.86 15.21 19.75
C PHE A 510 22.03 16.69 20.14
N ASP A 511 21.43 17.63 19.39
CA ASP A 511 21.41 19.06 19.71
C ASP A 511 19.99 19.67 19.61
N ALA A 512 19.26 19.39 18.51
CA ALA A 512 18.05 20.13 18.19
C ALA A 512 16.75 19.55 18.76
N MET A 513 16.57 18.23 18.75
CA MET A 513 15.30 17.59 19.08
C MET A 513 15.12 17.31 20.58
N ARG A 514 13.89 17.48 21.05
CA ARG A 514 13.44 17.03 22.37
C ARG A 514 12.80 15.64 22.27
N TYR A 515 13.38 14.61 22.89
CA TYR A 515 12.77 13.27 22.97
C TYR A 515 13.25 12.51 24.21
N ARG A 516 12.64 11.34 24.46
CA ARG A 516 13.03 10.40 25.53
C ARG A 516 13.36 9.05 24.91
N PRO A 517 14.63 8.59 24.92
CA PRO A 517 15.00 7.32 24.29
C PRO A 517 14.20 6.11 24.80
N ALA A 518 13.98 6.06 26.12
CA ALA A 518 13.23 4.99 26.77
C ALA A 518 11.71 5.06 26.56
N ASP A 519 11.19 6.17 26.03
CA ASP A 519 9.77 6.34 25.70
C ASP A 519 9.60 6.99 24.31
N PRO A 520 9.80 6.22 23.23
CA PRO A 520 9.69 6.73 21.86
C PRO A 520 8.28 7.21 21.49
N GLN A 521 7.26 6.90 22.31
CA GLN A 521 5.88 7.32 22.11
C GLN A 521 5.47 8.51 22.98
N TRP A 522 6.40 9.07 23.77
CA TRP A 522 6.17 10.24 24.60
C TRP A 522 5.54 11.39 23.79
N GLU A 523 4.35 11.85 24.18
CA GLU A 523 3.59 12.86 23.42
C GLU A 523 4.32 14.21 23.36
N GLY A 524 5.13 14.54 24.37
CA GLY A 524 5.92 15.77 24.47
C GLY A 524 7.19 15.82 23.60
N ARG A 525 7.42 14.81 22.75
CA ARG A 525 8.59 14.76 21.88
C ARG A 525 8.42 15.63 20.62
N ASP A 526 9.53 16.15 20.13
CA ASP A 526 9.70 16.54 18.73
C ASP A 526 9.72 15.28 17.85
N ARG A 527 9.28 15.42 16.60
CA ARG A 527 9.11 14.27 15.68
C ARG A 527 9.92 14.46 14.42
N PHE A 528 10.64 13.43 13.99
CA PHE A 528 11.46 13.44 12.78
C PHE A 528 10.87 12.52 11.72
N LEU A 529 10.47 13.08 10.59
CA LEU A 529 9.94 12.37 9.44
C LEU A 529 11.04 12.19 8.39
N LEU A 530 11.27 10.94 7.98
CA LEU A 530 12.15 10.62 6.86
C LEU A 530 11.30 10.39 5.61
N SER A 531 11.19 11.41 4.76
CA SER A 531 10.35 11.39 3.56
C SER A 531 10.95 10.49 2.48
N ASN A 532 12.25 10.63 2.26
CA ASN A 532 13.08 9.78 1.42
C ASN A 532 13.34 8.43 2.10
N GLY A 533 12.30 7.60 2.21
CA GLY A 533 12.29 6.38 3.02
C GLY A 533 13.42 5.38 2.79
N HIS A 534 14.12 5.44 1.64
CA HIS A 534 15.29 4.63 1.35
C HIS A 534 16.55 5.05 2.13
N TYR A 535 16.58 6.24 2.74
CA TYR A 535 17.61 6.68 3.70
C TYR A 535 17.46 6.00 5.08
N ALA A 536 16.59 5.00 5.22
CA ALA A 536 16.22 4.42 6.51
C ALA A 536 17.44 3.93 7.31
N ILE A 537 18.43 3.36 6.63
CA ILE A 537 19.67 2.92 7.26
C ILE A 537 20.41 4.06 8.00
N ALA A 538 20.35 5.29 7.48
CA ALA A 538 20.91 6.48 8.13
C ALA A 538 20.15 6.81 9.41
N LEU A 539 18.82 6.82 9.33
CA LEU A 539 17.96 7.13 10.46
C LEU A 539 18.05 6.04 11.54
N TYR A 540 18.09 4.76 11.16
CA TYR A 540 18.32 3.67 12.12
C TYR A 540 19.64 3.82 12.84
N ALA A 541 20.70 4.21 12.14
CA ALA A 541 22.01 4.45 12.76
C ALA A 541 21.94 5.57 13.81
N ALA A 542 21.19 6.64 13.54
CA ALA A 542 20.93 7.71 14.50
C ALA A 542 20.07 7.25 15.69
N LEU A 543 19.02 6.46 15.44
CA LEU A 543 18.13 5.92 16.47
C LEU A 543 18.84 4.90 17.39
N LEU A 544 19.76 4.11 16.84
CA LEU A 544 20.66 3.22 17.59
C LEU A 544 21.59 4.03 18.49
N GLU A 545 22.25 5.05 17.92
CA GLU A 545 23.14 5.94 18.69
C GLU A 545 22.39 6.74 19.78
N ALA A 546 21.12 7.06 19.53
CA ALA A 546 20.23 7.75 20.46
C ALA A 546 19.71 6.83 21.58
N GLY A 547 19.91 5.51 21.48
CA GLY A 547 19.38 4.52 22.41
C GLY A 547 17.86 4.33 22.32
N ILE A 548 17.23 4.79 21.24
CA ILE A 548 15.81 4.51 20.93
C ILE A 548 15.66 3.07 20.44
N LEU A 549 16.64 2.61 19.64
CA LEU A 549 16.75 1.23 19.21
C LEU A 549 17.86 0.53 20.02
N PRO A 550 17.65 -0.74 20.43
CA PRO A 550 18.69 -1.54 21.07
C PRO A 550 19.87 -1.80 20.13
N ALA A 551 21.10 -1.76 20.64
CA ALA A 551 22.32 -1.90 19.84
C ALA A 551 22.42 -3.25 19.11
N GLU A 552 21.86 -4.30 19.70
CA GLU A 552 21.80 -5.65 19.13
C GLU A 552 20.96 -5.73 17.84
N GLU A 553 20.05 -4.79 17.59
CA GLU A 553 19.24 -4.80 16.37
C GLU A 553 20.01 -4.37 15.14
N LEU A 554 21.20 -3.76 15.31
CA LEU A 554 22.12 -3.43 14.22
C LEU A 554 22.36 -4.66 13.32
N GLU A 555 22.59 -5.82 13.91
CA GLU A 555 22.89 -7.08 13.21
C GLU A 555 21.67 -7.68 12.49
N THR A 556 20.49 -7.07 12.64
CA THR A 556 19.25 -7.55 12.03
C THR A 556 18.86 -6.74 10.81
N TYR A 557 19.54 -5.63 10.48
CA TYR A 557 19.17 -4.75 9.37
C TYR A 557 18.81 -5.52 8.09
N GLY A 558 17.69 -5.14 7.47
CA GLY A 558 17.17 -5.74 6.23
C GLY A 558 16.85 -7.23 6.28
N SER A 559 17.01 -7.90 7.44
CA SER A 559 16.73 -9.32 7.60
C SER A 559 15.24 -9.57 7.81
N ASP A 560 14.80 -10.79 7.49
CA ASP A 560 13.44 -11.24 7.82
C ASP A 560 13.17 -11.04 9.33
N ASP A 561 11.96 -10.61 9.67
CA ASP A 561 11.50 -10.30 11.03
C ASP A 561 12.22 -9.13 11.75
N SER A 562 13.18 -8.48 11.10
CA SER A 562 13.81 -7.28 11.65
C SER A 562 12.84 -6.11 11.69
N ARG A 563 12.97 -5.29 12.74
CA ARG A 563 12.31 -3.99 12.83
C ARG A 563 13.04 -2.91 12.02
N LEU A 564 14.13 -3.24 11.34
CA LEU A 564 14.96 -2.34 10.54
C LEU A 564 14.93 -2.72 9.03
N PRO A 565 13.77 -2.62 8.36
CA PRO A 565 13.64 -2.91 6.93
C PRO A 565 14.39 -1.87 6.09
N MET A 566 14.82 -2.23 4.86
CA MET A 566 15.60 -1.32 3.99
C MET A 566 14.90 0.02 3.68
N SER A 567 13.56 0.08 3.75
CA SER A 567 12.78 1.33 3.71
C SER A 567 12.02 1.51 5.01
N GLY A 568 12.06 2.71 5.58
CA GLY A 568 11.55 3.03 6.92
C GLY A 568 10.06 2.71 7.11
N MET A 569 9.68 2.07 8.23
CA MET A 569 8.29 1.69 8.53
C MET A 569 7.87 2.10 9.95
N ALA A 570 6.99 3.11 10.05
CA ALA A 570 6.49 3.58 11.35
C ALA A 570 5.62 2.57 12.11
N SER A 571 5.08 1.57 11.41
CA SER A 571 4.18 0.57 12.02
C SER A 571 4.87 -0.32 13.05
N TYR A 572 6.19 -0.48 12.99
CA TYR A 572 6.91 -1.40 13.87
C TYR A 572 8.34 -0.99 14.24
N THR A 573 8.89 0.08 13.67
CA THR A 573 10.20 0.62 14.09
C THR A 573 10.02 1.76 15.09
N PRO A 574 10.43 1.61 16.37
CA PRO A 574 10.40 2.71 17.34
C PRO A 574 11.19 3.92 16.86
N GLY A 575 10.66 5.13 17.12
CA GLY A 575 11.27 6.39 16.67
C GLY A 575 11.00 6.74 15.21
N MET A 576 10.50 5.80 14.39
CA MET A 576 10.09 6.08 13.01
C MET A 576 8.68 6.68 13.00
N GLU A 577 8.54 7.89 12.44
CA GLU A 577 7.31 8.66 12.49
C GLU A 577 6.43 8.52 11.23
N MET A 578 7.00 8.06 10.13
CA MET A 578 6.25 7.75 8.91
C MET A 578 6.78 6.48 8.25
N SER A 579 5.89 5.77 7.56
CA SER A 579 6.32 4.75 6.61
C SER A 579 6.72 5.43 5.31
N GLY A 580 7.99 5.31 4.96
CA GLY A 580 8.55 5.88 3.74
C GLY A 580 8.48 4.91 2.56
N GLY A 581 8.98 5.36 1.40
CA GLY A 581 9.14 4.55 0.19
C GLY A 581 8.59 5.25 -1.05
N SER A 582 7.41 5.87 -0.94
CA SER A 582 6.91 6.80 -1.95
C SER A 582 7.43 8.20 -1.64
N LEU A 583 8.24 8.75 -2.54
CA LEU A 583 8.72 10.12 -2.45
C LEU A 583 7.55 11.13 -2.52
N GLY A 584 7.77 12.32 -1.99
CA GLY A 584 6.88 13.48 -1.99
C GLY A 584 5.89 13.54 -0.83
N GLN A 585 5.83 12.53 0.04
CA GLN A 585 4.77 12.41 1.04
C GLN A 585 5.12 13.01 2.41
N GLY A 586 6.37 12.98 2.84
CA GLY A 586 6.76 13.35 4.20
C GLY A 586 6.44 14.79 4.55
N LEU A 587 6.68 15.73 3.64
CA LEU A 587 6.38 17.14 3.88
C LEU A 587 4.87 17.40 4.04
N THR A 588 4.03 16.76 3.25
CA THR A 588 2.56 16.91 3.36
C THR A 588 2.03 16.27 4.65
N ILE A 589 2.61 15.15 5.09
CA ILE A 589 2.32 14.55 6.41
C ILE A 589 2.79 15.48 7.54
N ALA A 590 3.97 16.10 7.41
CA ALA A 590 4.50 17.04 8.38
C ALA A 590 3.58 18.25 8.57
N VAL A 591 3.04 18.80 7.47
CA VAL A 591 2.02 19.87 7.50
C VAL A 591 0.83 19.47 8.38
N GLY A 592 0.26 18.28 8.16
CA GLY A 592 -0.87 17.78 8.95
C GLY A 592 -0.53 17.62 10.43
N ARG A 593 0.68 17.13 10.74
CA ARG A 593 1.17 16.98 12.13
C ARG A 593 1.37 18.32 12.82
N CYS A 594 1.95 19.31 12.13
CA CYS A 594 2.11 20.66 12.65
C CYS A 594 0.78 21.34 12.97
N LEU A 595 -0.21 21.22 12.07
CA LEU A 595 -1.57 21.69 12.31
C LEU A 595 -2.19 21.02 13.54
N GLY A 596 -2.01 19.70 13.68
CA GLY A 596 -2.46 18.95 14.84
C GLY A 596 -1.83 19.43 16.15
N LEU A 597 -0.51 19.69 16.17
CA LEU A 597 0.19 20.21 17.35
C LEU A 597 -0.25 21.63 17.70
N LYS A 598 -0.40 22.52 16.71
CA LYS A 598 -0.95 23.87 16.93
C LYS A 598 -2.36 23.81 17.51
N ARG A 599 -3.20 22.90 17.01
CA ARG A 599 -4.57 22.70 17.53
C ARG A 599 -4.58 22.22 18.99
N LYS A 600 -3.54 21.48 19.40
CA LYS A 600 -3.34 21.02 20.79
C LYS A 600 -2.68 22.07 21.70
N GLY A 601 -2.27 23.23 21.17
CA GLY A 601 -1.49 24.22 21.93
C GLY A 601 -0.09 23.72 22.31
N SER A 602 0.46 22.76 21.55
CA SER A 602 1.80 22.21 21.80
C SER A 602 2.89 23.11 21.23
N ASP A 603 4.02 23.18 21.94
CA ASP A 603 5.26 23.85 21.56
C ASP A 603 6.28 22.93 20.84
N ASN A 604 5.88 21.69 20.51
CA ASN A 604 6.76 20.72 19.85
C ASN A 604 6.96 21.04 18.37
N PHE A 605 8.14 20.66 17.87
CA PHE A 605 8.53 20.80 16.47
C PHE A 605 8.35 19.49 15.69
N ILE A 606 8.00 19.65 14.41
CA ILE A 606 8.09 18.58 13.42
C ILE A 606 9.29 18.87 12.51
N TYR A 607 10.14 17.87 12.36
CA TYR A 607 11.25 17.84 11.43
C TYR A 607 10.89 16.92 10.26
N THR A 608 11.25 17.30 9.04
CA THR A 608 11.10 16.41 7.88
C THR A 608 12.31 16.51 6.96
N LEU A 609 12.92 15.38 6.63
CA LEU A 609 14.05 15.27 5.72
C LEU A 609 13.58 14.67 4.39
N PHE A 610 14.02 15.26 3.28
CA PHE A 610 13.82 14.76 1.92
C PHE A 610 15.05 15.09 1.06
N SER A 611 15.21 14.41 -0.08
CA SER A 611 16.34 14.63 -0.98
C SER A 611 16.04 15.66 -2.07
N ASP A 612 17.08 16.11 -2.77
CA ASP A 612 16.97 16.98 -3.93
C ASP A 612 16.17 16.35 -5.09
N GLY A 613 16.31 15.04 -5.36
CA GLY A 613 15.50 14.32 -6.34
C GLY A 613 14.02 14.20 -5.94
N GLU A 614 13.72 14.25 -4.64
CA GLU A 614 12.33 14.28 -4.16
C GLU A 614 11.65 15.64 -4.42
N LEU A 615 12.41 16.71 -4.71
CA LEU A 615 11.85 18.00 -5.14
C LEU A 615 11.11 17.92 -6.48
N ASP A 616 11.32 16.86 -7.27
CA ASP A 616 10.62 16.65 -8.54
C ASP A 616 9.14 16.27 -8.34
N GLU A 617 8.77 15.83 -7.14
CA GLU A 617 7.39 15.48 -6.81
C GLU A 617 6.53 16.72 -6.56
N GLY A 618 5.44 16.85 -7.32
CA GLY A 618 4.50 17.98 -7.18
C GLY A 618 3.90 18.10 -5.78
N ALA A 619 3.74 16.97 -5.07
CA ALA A 619 3.25 16.94 -3.69
C ALA A 619 4.17 17.71 -2.71
N VAL A 620 5.49 17.76 -2.96
CA VAL A 620 6.41 18.57 -2.14
C VAL A 620 6.06 20.03 -2.27
N TRP A 621 5.84 20.53 -3.49
CA TRP A 621 5.48 21.92 -3.74
C TRP A 621 4.10 22.30 -3.18
N GLU A 622 3.14 21.39 -3.22
CA GLU A 622 1.86 21.57 -2.50
C GLU A 622 2.08 21.67 -0.99
N GLY A 623 2.96 20.83 -0.43
CA GLY A 623 3.37 20.90 0.98
C GLY A 623 4.05 22.22 1.35
N ILE A 624 4.97 22.69 0.50
CA ILE A 624 5.67 23.98 0.65
C ILE A 624 4.66 25.14 0.68
N LEU A 625 3.74 25.18 -0.29
CA LEU A 625 2.69 26.19 -0.37
C LEU A 625 1.78 26.16 0.87
N SER A 626 1.34 24.96 1.26
CA SER A 626 0.43 24.75 2.37
C SER A 626 1.04 25.17 3.72
N ALA A 627 2.30 24.80 3.98
CA ALA A 627 2.96 25.15 5.24
C ALA A 627 3.09 26.66 5.43
N ALA A 628 3.40 27.38 4.36
CA ALA A 628 3.49 28.84 4.39
C ALA A 628 2.12 29.48 4.58
N HIS A 629 1.10 29.01 3.84
CA HIS A 629 -0.29 29.48 3.98
C HIS A 629 -0.79 29.37 5.43
N TRP A 630 -0.50 28.24 6.08
CA TRP A 630 -0.92 27.96 7.45
C TRP A 630 0.03 28.52 8.52
N LYS A 631 1.10 29.24 8.13
CA LYS A 631 2.08 29.84 9.06
C LYS A 631 2.63 28.82 10.07
N LEU A 632 3.12 27.69 9.55
CA LEU A 632 3.59 26.57 10.36
C LEU A 632 5.01 26.81 10.91
N ASP A 633 5.11 27.77 11.84
CA ASP A 633 6.31 28.08 12.65
C ASP A 633 6.73 26.98 13.65
N ASN A 634 6.18 25.78 13.53
CA ASN A 634 6.62 24.58 14.24
C ASN A 634 7.14 23.50 13.27
N LEU A 635 7.33 23.86 11.99
CA LEU A 635 7.93 23.00 10.97
C LEU A 635 9.37 23.43 10.67
N ILE A 636 10.29 22.46 10.70
CA ILE A 636 11.66 22.57 10.18
C ILE A 636 11.85 21.48 9.13
N ALA A 637 11.90 21.87 7.86
CA ALA A 637 12.18 20.96 6.76
C ALA A 637 13.67 21.01 6.40
N ILE A 638 14.20 19.86 5.98
CA ILE A 638 15.59 19.69 5.58
C ILE A 638 15.63 19.08 4.18
N VAL A 639 16.40 19.69 3.28
CA VAL A 639 16.69 19.15 1.95
C VAL A 639 18.12 18.69 1.90
N ASP A 640 18.32 17.40 1.61
CA ASP A 640 19.64 16.85 1.30
C ASP A 640 19.96 17.05 -0.19
N VAL A 641 20.94 17.90 -0.48
CA VAL A 641 21.40 18.22 -1.84
C VAL A 641 22.77 17.60 -2.06
N ASN A 642 22.76 16.30 -2.40
CA ASN A 642 23.97 15.57 -2.82
C ASN A 642 24.14 15.52 -4.35
N ASN A 643 23.20 16.11 -5.10
CA ASN A 643 23.14 16.15 -6.55
C ASN A 643 23.15 14.75 -7.18
N GLN A 644 22.43 13.78 -6.58
CA GLN A 644 22.34 12.41 -7.06
C GLN A 644 20.92 11.84 -6.95
N GLN A 645 20.38 11.40 -8.09
CA GLN A 645 19.14 10.62 -8.18
C GLN A 645 19.35 9.34 -8.99
N ALA A 646 18.31 8.51 -9.10
CA ALA A 646 18.39 7.18 -9.73
C ALA A 646 18.94 7.23 -11.16
N ASP A 647 18.55 8.24 -11.93
CA ASP A 647 18.90 8.38 -13.34
C ASP A 647 20.13 9.28 -13.59
N GLY A 648 20.79 9.77 -12.54
CA GLY A 648 21.99 10.60 -12.64
C GLY A 648 21.95 11.86 -11.76
N PRO A 649 22.76 12.89 -12.07
CA PRO A 649 22.81 14.10 -11.26
C PRO A 649 21.48 14.86 -11.25
N SER A 650 20.94 15.16 -10.07
CA SER A 650 19.63 15.80 -9.90
C SER A 650 19.51 17.11 -10.71
N THR A 651 20.57 17.92 -10.73
CA THR A 651 20.67 19.16 -11.52
C THR A 651 20.62 18.98 -13.05
N GLN A 652 20.85 17.77 -13.56
CA GLN A 652 20.86 17.46 -15.00
C GLN A 652 19.59 16.73 -15.45
N ILE A 653 18.97 15.94 -14.57
CA ILE A 653 17.75 15.20 -14.87
C ILE A 653 16.52 16.11 -14.80
N MET A 654 16.31 16.78 -13.66
CA MET A 654 15.27 17.80 -13.50
C MET A 654 15.77 18.91 -12.59
N ALA A 655 16.21 20.02 -13.20
CA ALA A 655 16.91 21.07 -12.49
C ALA A 655 15.99 21.83 -11.50
N PHE A 656 16.25 21.65 -10.20
CA PHE A 656 15.50 22.31 -9.12
C PHE A 656 16.02 23.71 -8.76
N GLU A 657 17.22 24.10 -9.21
CA GLU A 657 17.79 25.43 -8.94
C GLU A 657 17.05 26.56 -9.72
N PRO A 658 17.10 27.83 -9.25
CA PRO A 658 17.65 28.27 -7.97
C PRO A 658 16.69 27.95 -6.81
N LEU A 659 17.13 27.19 -5.82
CA LEU A 659 16.24 26.65 -4.77
C LEU A 659 15.91 27.67 -3.67
N VAL A 660 16.92 28.41 -3.16
CA VAL A 660 16.71 29.41 -2.09
C VAL A 660 15.68 30.47 -2.51
N PRO A 661 15.81 31.15 -3.67
CA PRO A 661 14.84 32.17 -4.09
C PRO A 661 13.43 31.61 -4.31
N LYS A 662 13.32 30.35 -4.77
CA LYS A 662 12.01 29.69 -4.90
C LYS A 662 11.35 29.54 -3.53
N LEU A 663 12.05 28.99 -2.54
CA LEU A 663 11.47 28.76 -1.22
C LEU A 663 11.12 30.07 -0.48
N GLU A 664 11.98 31.09 -0.59
CA GLU A 664 11.69 32.42 -0.05
C GLU A 664 10.45 33.04 -0.71
N ALA A 665 10.29 32.89 -2.03
CA ALA A 665 9.09 33.33 -2.75
C ALA A 665 7.82 32.59 -2.31
N PHE A 666 7.95 31.33 -1.87
CA PHE A 666 6.86 30.56 -1.26
C PHE A 666 6.64 30.91 0.22
N GLY A 667 7.41 31.82 0.80
CA GLY A 667 7.18 32.36 2.15
C GLY A 667 7.90 31.60 3.28
N TRP A 668 8.98 30.89 2.97
CA TRP A 668 9.78 30.15 3.96
C TRP A 668 10.96 30.97 4.50
N PHE A 669 11.34 30.73 5.76
CA PHE A 669 12.64 31.13 6.28
C PHE A 669 13.67 30.09 5.84
N THR A 670 14.53 30.45 4.91
CA THR A 670 15.43 29.51 4.23
C THR A 670 16.89 29.78 4.53
N GLN A 671 17.65 28.71 4.76
CA GLN A 671 19.10 28.72 4.94
C GLN A 671 19.71 27.66 4.01
N ARG A 672 20.90 27.92 3.47
CA ARG A 672 21.70 26.93 2.74
C ARG A 672 23.08 26.85 3.37
N VAL A 673 23.51 25.64 3.71
CA VAL A 673 24.76 25.37 4.42
C VAL A 673 25.48 24.18 3.80
N ASP A 674 26.79 24.09 4.05
CA ASP A 674 27.52 22.85 3.85
C ASP A 674 26.99 21.81 4.86
N GLY A 675 26.36 20.76 4.36
CA GLY A 675 25.74 19.71 5.16
C GLY A 675 26.75 18.76 5.82
N ASN A 676 28.03 18.85 5.47
CA ASN A 676 29.12 18.12 6.09
C ASN A 676 30.03 18.99 6.98
N ASP A 677 29.71 20.28 7.13
CA ASP A 677 30.21 21.11 8.23
C ASP A 677 29.23 21.09 9.41
N ILE A 678 29.53 20.23 10.39
CA ILE A 678 28.65 20.01 11.53
C ILE A 678 28.37 21.27 12.36
N ASP A 679 29.31 22.23 12.40
CA ASP A 679 29.13 23.47 13.16
C ASP A 679 28.19 24.42 12.40
N ALA A 680 28.28 24.46 11.06
CA ALA A 680 27.35 25.19 10.21
C ALA A 680 25.93 24.60 10.29
N VAL A 681 25.81 23.27 10.29
CA VAL A 681 24.52 22.57 10.46
C VAL A 681 23.92 22.87 11.83
N ALA A 682 24.70 22.78 12.91
CA ALA A 682 24.24 23.11 14.27
C ALA A 682 23.75 24.58 14.36
N ALA A 683 24.49 25.51 13.77
CA ALA A 683 24.09 26.91 13.70
C ALA A 683 22.76 27.10 12.94
N ALA A 684 22.57 26.40 11.81
CA ALA A 684 21.34 26.48 11.02
C ALA A 684 20.11 25.92 11.76
N PHE A 685 20.24 24.80 12.45
CA PHE A 685 19.17 24.24 13.29
C PHE A 685 18.80 25.17 14.44
N ARG A 686 19.79 25.78 15.10
CA ARG A 686 19.56 26.77 16.16
C ARG A 686 18.84 28.00 15.63
N ALA A 687 19.31 28.57 14.53
CA ALA A 687 18.67 29.71 13.87
C ALA A 687 17.22 29.40 13.46
N ALA A 688 16.96 28.19 12.95
CA ALA A 688 15.60 27.76 12.60
C ALA A 688 14.67 27.65 13.83
N ARG A 689 15.15 27.09 14.95
CA ARG A 689 14.36 26.98 16.20
C ARG A 689 14.12 28.32 16.87
N GLU A 690 15.12 29.22 16.83
CA GLU A 690 15.05 30.54 17.46
C GLU A 690 14.34 31.59 16.61
N HIS A 691 14.07 31.29 15.33
CA HIS A 691 13.37 32.18 14.41
C HIS A 691 11.96 32.54 14.90
N ARG A 692 11.75 33.83 15.18
CA ARG A 692 10.50 34.37 15.76
C ARG A 692 9.39 34.61 14.75
N GLY A 693 9.68 34.60 13.45
CA GLY A 693 8.67 34.74 12.41
C GLY A 693 7.73 33.54 12.36
N ALA A 694 6.49 33.80 11.94
CA ALA A 694 5.45 32.78 11.82
C ALA A 694 5.62 31.85 10.59
N GLN A 695 6.77 31.93 9.91
CA GLN A 695 7.05 31.17 8.69
C GLN A 695 7.55 29.76 9.03
N PRO A 696 7.27 28.76 8.18
CA PRO A 696 7.98 27.49 8.25
C PRO A 696 9.46 27.66 7.86
N ARG A 697 10.33 26.75 8.32
CA ARG A 697 11.80 26.87 8.23
C ARG A 697 12.34 25.81 7.28
N MET A 698 13.19 26.19 6.34
CA MET A 698 13.91 25.25 5.47
C MET A 698 15.42 25.36 5.70
N ILE A 699 16.08 24.21 5.85
CA ILE A 699 17.53 24.09 5.84
C ILE A 699 17.93 23.24 4.63
N ILE A 700 18.62 23.85 3.68
CA ILE A 700 19.19 23.17 2.51
C ILE A 700 20.62 22.78 2.89
N CYS A 701 20.91 21.49 2.87
CA CYS A 701 22.22 20.94 3.19
C CYS A 701 22.88 20.46 1.91
N ASP A 702 23.91 21.16 1.45
CA ASP A 702 24.76 20.66 0.35
C ASP A 702 25.68 19.57 0.91
N THR A 703 25.46 18.31 0.55
CA THR A 703 26.20 17.17 1.12
C THR A 703 27.02 16.45 0.06
N ARG A 704 28.03 15.72 0.52
CA ARG A 704 28.88 14.89 -0.31
C ARG A 704 28.53 13.42 -0.14
N MET A 705 27.88 12.83 -1.14
CA MET A 705 27.60 11.39 -1.20
C MET A 705 28.82 10.55 -0.79
N GLY A 706 28.66 9.68 0.20
CA GLY A 706 29.74 8.82 0.72
C GLY A 706 30.71 9.50 1.70
N CYS A 707 30.36 10.68 2.22
CA CYS A 707 31.23 11.51 3.08
C CYS A 707 31.90 10.69 4.21
N GLY A 708 33.23 10.80 4.29
CA GLY A 708 34.04 10.15 5.32
C GLY A 708 34.67 8.83 4.88
N VAL A 709 34.35 8.33 3.69
CA VAL A 709 35.00 7.15 3.09
C VAL A 709 35.54 7.51 1.69
N PRO A 710 36.84 7.88 1.56
CA PRO A 710 37.37 8.54 0.36
C PRO A 710 37.13 7.80 -0.97
N PHE A 711 37.23 6.48 -0.97
CA PHE A 711 37.00 5.71 -2.21
C PHE A 711 35.52 5.63 -2.58
N LEU A 712 34.59 5.69 -1.62
CA LEU A 712 33.15 5.77 -1.90
C LEU A 712 32.77 7.16 -2.42
N GLU A 713 33.45 8.22 -1.97
CA GLU A 713 33.24 9.59 -2.48
C GLU A 713 33.67 9.77 -3.95
N GLN A 714 34.64 8.97 -4.41
CA GLN A 714 35.22 9.03 -5.75
C GLN A 714 34.55 8.09 -6.76
N ARG A 715 33.72 7.15 -6.31
CA ARG A 715 33.06 6.18 -7.20
C ARG A 715 32.16 6.85 -8.20
N GLU A 716 32.09 6.26 -9.40
CA GLU A 716 31.13 6.65 -10.43
C GLU A 716 29.72 6.40 -9.87
N LYS A 717 28.98 7.49 -9.68
CA LYS A 717 27.87 7.54 -8.73
C LYS A 717 26.59 7.02 -9.38
N ASN A 718 26.04 5.98 -8.77
CA ASN A 718 24.63 5.58 -8.90
C ASN A 718 23.96 5.79 -7.54
N HIS A 719 22.68 6.16 -7.55
CA HIS A 719 21.84 6.34 -6.36
C HIS A 719 21.81 5.13 -5.40
N PHE A 720 22.23 3.95 -5.84
CA PHE A 720 22.48 2.80 -4.96
C PHE A 720 23.94 2.37 -5.10
N ILE A 721 24.80 2.83 -4.19
CA ILE A 721 26.23 2.47 -4.21
C ILE A 721 26.37 1.02 -3.76
N ARG A 722 26.77 0.14 -4.68
CA ARG A 722 27.12 -1.23 -4.37
C ARG A 722 28.50 -1.27 -3.72
N VAL A 723 28.61 -1.73 -2.48
CA VAL A 723 29.89 -2.00 -1.81
C VAL A 723 30.19 -3.49 -1.93
N ASP A 724 31.38 -3.84 -2.43
CA ASP A 724 31.75 -5.24 -2.60
C ASP A 724 32.15 -5.89 -1.26
N ALA A 725 32.06 -7.21 -1.19
CA ALA A 725 32.17 -7.95 0.08
C ALA A 725 33.52 -7.73 0.80
N ASP A 726 34.60 -7.52 0.05
CA ASP A 726 35.94 -7.24 0.54
C ASP A 726 36.17 -5.76 0.92
N GLU A 727 35.28 -4.86 0.51
CA GLU A 727 35.42 -3.42 0.72
C GLU A 727 34.76 -2.90 2.00
N TRP A 728 33.86 -3.66 2.63
CA TRP A 728 33.19 -3.24 3.88
C TRP A 728 34.19 -2.92 4.99
N GLN A 729 35.17 -3.80 5.18
CA GLN A 729 36.23 -3.59 6.17
C GLN A 729 37.15 -2.42 5.77
N LEU A 730 37.40 -2.22 4.47
CA LEU A 730 38.16 -1.06 3.99
C LEU A 730 37.41 0.25 4.26
N ALA A 731 36.09 0.27 4.09
CA ALA A 731 35.26 1.42 4.41
C ALA A 731 35.30 1.76 5.91
N LEU A 732 35.18 0.75 6.77
CA LEU A 732 35.28 0.92 8.23
C LEU A 732 36.67 1.42 8.66
N GLN A 733 37.75 0.87 8.08
CA GLN A 733 39.11 1.31 8.35
C GLN A 733 39.37 2.75 7.87
N ALA A 734 38.88 3.09 6.68
CA ALA A 734 38.99 4.46 6.15
C ALA A 734 38.25 5.47 7.03
N LEU A 735 37.05 5.11 7.50
CA LEU A 735 36.26 5.94 8.42
C LEU A 735 36.98 6.11 9.78
N GLU A 736 37.58 5.06 10.32
CA GLU A 736 38.36 5.14 11.57
C GLU A 736 39.63 5.98 11.41
N ALA A 737 40.34 5.86 10.29
CA ALA A 737 41.51 6.68 10.01
C ALA A 737 41.15 8.17 9.92
N GLY A 738 40.00 8.49 9.30
CA GLY A 738 39.49 9.86 9.21
C GLY A 738 39.00 10.46 10.54
N ARG A 739 38.74 9.63 11.55
CA ARG A 739 38.41 10.09 12.92
C ARG A 739 39.64 10.55 13.71
N GLN A 740 40.79 9.95 13.43
CA GLN A 740 42.05 10.18 14.15
C GLN A 740 42.87 11.35 13.56
N ALA A 741 42.55 11.75 12.33
CA ALA A 741 43.07 12.92 11.64
C ALA A 741 42.29 14.18 12.02
#